data_AF-A0A3D8QWD9-F1
#
_entry.id   AF-A0A3D8QWD9-F1
#
_cell.length_a   1.000
_cell.length_b   1.000
_cell.length_c   1.000
_cell.angle_alpha   90.00
_cell.angle_beta   90.00
_cell.angle_gamma   90.00
#
_symmetry.space_group_name_H-M   'P 1'
#
loop_
_entity.id
_entity.type
_entity.pdbx_description
1 polymer ?
#
loop_
_entity_poly.entity_id
_entity_poly.type
_entity_poly.pdbx_seq_one_letter_code
_entity_poly.pdbx_strand_id
1 'polypeptide(L)'
;MVAILESTSCTQARPNLWTQAAASLDAHLDFDLPQSDQNNIIQDIVISVQRRHNECLRKGWKYKNDKGDIIVLQDVFLKIITWVKQFIHVGVTIAQYDPAHAALPWAGVRSLLQIAVDNPQTLGAIAEGVELVSNLIARGAALEMLYLQRPSVAETELTRILVKLYSTVLVYLSKAGKSYGQVFLGKSIAMHVINVDDSSPWPARRYTADPLAGCTTTETDTVNVAQSQDEVVQEYFQKLLDEQKNLDACIHAVTADLMNNTQNNMQITKPDELVQIHLDQDGWTEQQALLKSIIHNLESPIVRTATRLQDLNDHLKESDRELIFKWLSDVEFHAHHASKAKTLLQDSCLWLFDKPQFQEWRKSSVSSILWLHGIPGSGKSMLCASVIQRLSQERKSIPDAAPVAHFYCVRNSAEPERAMPVEILNCILAQLASLSVDLPIREPVVRRYMIKKKATSEPKKLSRLDLDEAIEAILELLSQNPATIVIDALDECDPQTRHELFYAFHRFIQESPTLVKIFISSRDDHDIVHRLSKVPSLYINTSDNSSDIENYVRSQVAKAISEERLLCGEVSQDLEEHIVQTLISKAQGMFRLPSLHIETLCDPYQVKTEDNARHVLGKLPKKLNESYELIFEQINMGEYPNPEIASRIMKWLMCAVRKMDTAEFVAAISVDASGQCFNLKAADVLSICCNLVVLDQEQNTFRFAHLSVREYLESQENYSSLRAHSLALERSLLSCLNLMELQQSTPILACDLILMRYVRLYGHRHLEELSKQGEKIAIAKCLEEKLGSGYYSSSAAEAYCEWLQRKYDMDIWCSSSLDPISRYCQAALEETNLIFDYALPRLVRRNDGIVIRAMLARNANLTQRDAKRKTVLSYALDFQNDNLVRELLQFGAMPTVFERDPKGLVDLHRTVQADYHFGVQLLLSHGAFADVRDIDARTALIIAAESGFHDIMKILLEHGADVGLSDYKNRNVIHVSAGRGDTNCVQLLLEHGASIMIRDYYQSNPLHLAAAGGHESLVSLLLENGASLTATNHHGETPLHVATLQGHAGVVSILLAAELDPEKRQRDAMASLHWGIDAGKLAVIKRLLEPEASKAEFQRSIYDSILGIAPNIDQGNFVEVIEFLLDCWTNINTGNHRGQTLLHQAAKLGNLQLAQILFTRHASMTIEANDGETSFLTACGQKSRRIVELFLRAGADPNSIQPDNRYTALHKAAEGGDVEIVKLLVERGADVNAELPGGLTALHLASEKGHDDIVKLLFDLM
;
A
#
# COMPACT_ATOMS: atom_id res chain seq x y z
N MET A 1 -14.80 8.55 38.48
CA MET A 1 -13.78 9.63 38.43
C MET A 1 -14.20 10.94 39.10
N VAL A 2 -15.46 11.39 39.05
CA VAL A 2 -15.88 12.63 39.76
C VAL A 2 -16.06 12.45 41.28
N ALA A 3 -16.38 11.24 41.77
CA ALA A 3 -16.71 11.02 43.19
C ALA A 3 -15.51 10.74 44.15
N ILE A 4 -14.27 10.62 43.66
CA ILE A 4 -13.10 10.32 44.52
C ILE A 4 -12.25 11.58 44.79
N LEU A 5 -12.35 12.59 43.93
CA LEU A 5 -11.64 13.87 44.09
C LEU A 5 -12.23 14.77 45.20
N GLU A 6 -13.39 14.44 45.76
CA GLU A 6 -13.96 15.16 46.91
C GLU A 6 -13.37 14.72 48.26
N SER A 7 -12.52 13.69 48.31
CA SER A 7 -12.10 13.07 49.59
C SER A 7 -10.60 13.17 49.95
N THR A 8 -9.77 13.84 49.16
CA THR A 8 -8.36 14.08 49.51
C THR A 8 -7.98 15.55 49.42
N SER A 9 -8.44 16.33 50.40
CA SER A 9 -7.83 17.61 50.73
C SER A 9 -6.42 17.39 51.27
N CYS A 10 -5.40 17.43 50.41
CA CYS A 10 -4.01 17.61 50.83
C CYS A 10 -3.48 18.95 50.30
N THR A 11 -3.86 20.00 51.01
CA THR A 11 -3.40 21.38 50.83
C THR A 11 -2.04 21.58 51.50
N GLN A 12 -0.97 21.08 50.89
CA GLN A 12 0.39 21.58 51.12
C GLN A 12 1.15 21.64 49.79
N ALA A 13 1.29 22.84 49.23
CA ALA A 13 2.10 23.11 48.05
C ALA A 13 3.57 22.77 48.36
N ARG A 14 4.10 21.72 47.74
CA ARG A 14 5.50 21.34 47.85
C ARG A 14 6.37 22.34 47.08
N PRO A 15 7.59 22.67 47.56
CA PRO A 15 8.47 23.63 46.91
C PRO A 15 8.99 23.08 45.56
N ASN A 16 8.99 23.93 44.54
CA ASN A 16 9.36 23.56 43.17
C ASN A 16 10.85 23.21 43.05
N LEU A 17 11.17 21.97 42.68
CA LEU A 17 12.55 21.47 42.57
C LEU A 17 13.37 22.20 41.50
N TRP A 18 12.73 22.73 40.45
CA TRP A 18 13.38 23.60 39.46
C TRP A 18 13.72 24.97 40.02
N THR A 19 12.90 25.51 40.94
CA THR A 19 13.23 26.77 41.64
C THR A 19 14.35 26.58 42.66
N GLN A 20 14.42 25.42 43.32
CA GLN A 20 15.56 25.06 44.18
C GLN A 20 16.84 24.85 43.36
N ALA A 21 16.75 24.19 42.20
CA ALA A 21 17.84 24.04 41.26
C ALA A 21 18.31 25.40 40.72
N ALA A 22 17.39 26.30 40.35
CA ALA A 22 17.72 27.65 39.90
C ALA A 22 18.33 28.50 41.01
N ALA A 23 17.85 28.40 42.25
CA ALA A 23 18.41 29.10 43.41
C ALA A 23 19.80 28.58 43.83
N SER A 24 20.15 27.35 43.43
CA SER A 24 21.50 26.79 43.63
C SER A 24 22.54 27.27 42.62
N LEU A 25 22.13 28.04 41.60
CA LEU A 25 23.00 28.61 40.57
C LEU A 25 23.41 30.04 40.95
N ASP A 26 24.70 30.35 40.87
CA ASP A 26 25.22 31.70 41.14
C ASP A 26 24.60 32.77 40.21
N ALA A 27 24.40 33.97 40.77
CA ALA A 27 23.53 35.08 40.35
C ALA A 27 23.78 35.75 38.97
N HIS A 28 24.20 35.02 37.92
CA HIS A 28 24.58 35.56 36.60
C HIS A 28 23.87 34.93 35.39
N LEU A 29 22.65 34.43 35.57
CA LEU A 29 21.87 33.75 34.53
C LEU A 29 20.49 34.41 34.33
N ASP A 30 20.40 35.33 33.35
CA ASP A 30 19.17 36.05 32.96
C ASP A 30 18.30 35.23 31.98
N PHE A 31 16.98 35.18 32.20
CA PHE A 31 15.96 34.54 31.33
C PHE A 31 14.64 35.38 31.28
N ASP A 32 14.07 35.73 30.11
CA ASP A 32 12.66 36.22 29.92
C ASP A 32 11.93 35.41 28.81
N LEU A 33 10.60 35.26 28.94
CA LEU A 33 9.69 34.63 27.97
C LEU A 33 8.47 35.55 27.63
N PRO A 34 8.00 35.62 26.37
CA PRO A 34 6.76 36.31 26.01
C PRO A 34 5.50 35.51 26.37
N GLN A 35 4.48 36.19 26.91
CA GLN A 35 3.11 35.67 27.02
C GLN A 35 2.35 35.90 25.70
N SER A 36 2.21 34.86 24.88
CA SER A 36 1.11 34.71 23.90
C SER A 36 1.13 33.32 23.25
N ASP A 37 0.03 32.58 23.40
CA ASP A 37 -0.36 31.32 22.73
C ASP A 37 0.69 30.22 22.55
N GLN A 38 0.94 29.47 23.63
CA GLN A 38 1.78 28.26 23.67
C GLN A 38 1.41 27.21 22.59
N ASN A 39 0.14 27.12 22.19
CA ASN A 39 -0.31 26.16 21.18
C ASN A 39 0.06 26.54 19.74
N ASN A 40 0.13 27.83 19.39
CA ASN A 40 0.48 28.27 18.04
C ASN A 40 1.99 28.17 17.81
N ILE A 41 2.80 28.51 18.81
CA ILE A 41 4.27 28.53 18.71
C ILE A 41 4.84 27.11 18.57
N ILE A 42 4.29 26.11 19.28
CA ILE A 42 4.77 24.73 19.16
C ILE A 42 4.37 24.12 17.80
N GLN A 43 3.20 24.48 17.27
CA GLN A 43 2.81 24.10 15.91
C GLN A 43 3.76 24.70 14.88
N ASP A 44 4.18 25.97 15.04
CA ASP A 44 5.14 26.61 14.16
C ASP A 44 6.54 25.97 14.21
N ILE A 45 6.98 25.50 15.39
CA ILE A 45 8.23 24.76 15.56
C ILE A 45 8.12 23.37 14.92
N VAL A 46 7.03 22.65 15.13
CA VAL A 46 6.78 21.35 14.47
C VAL A 46 6.80 21.52 12.95
N ILE A 47 6.14 22.56 12.41
CA ILE A 47 6.14 22.86 10.98
C ILE A 47 7.56 23.17 10.47
N SER A 48 8.34 23.94 11.23
CA SER A 48 9.71 24.33 10.84
C SER A 48 10.69 23.15 10.86
N VAL A 49 10.65 22.32 11.90
CA VAL A 49 11.46 21.09 12.00
C VAL A 49 11.04 20.07 10.93
N GLN A 50 9.74 19.97 10.65
CA GLN A 50 9.21 19.05 9.64
C GLN A 50 9.52 19.50 8.21
N ARG A 51 9.58 20.82 7.95
CA ARG A 51 10.09 21.39 6.69
C ARG A 51 11.56 21.04 6.47
N ARG A 52 12.41 21.21 7.49
CA ARG A 52 13.85 20.87 7.41
C ARG A 52 14.10 19.35 7.34
N HIS A 53 13.30 18.53 8.01
CA HIS A 53 13.31 17.07 7.84
C HIS A 53 13.05 16.66 6.39
N ASN A 54 12.07 17.30 5.71
CA ASN A 54 11.78 17.07 4.30
C ASN A 54 12.91 17.55 3.37
N GLU A 55 13.62 18.62 3.72
CA GLU A 55 14.81 19.04 2.98
C GLU A 55 15.99 18.08 3.18
N CYS A 56 16.16 17.54 4.40
CA CYS A 56 17.14 16.50 4.72
C CYS A 56 16.85 15.21 3.94
N LEU A 57 15.58 14.80 3.82
CA LEU A 57 15.13 13.66 3.00
C LEU A 57 15.51 13.81 1.52
N ARG A 58 15.45 15.04 0.98
CA ARG A 58 15.81 15.31 -0.42
C ARG A 58 17.32 15.37 -0.67
N LYS A 59 18.09 15.80 0.33
CA LYS A 59 19.52 16.11 0.16
C LYS A 59 20.47 15.12 0.84
N GLY A 60 19.96 14.15 1.62
CA GLY A 60 20.73 13.03 2.18
C GLY A 60 21.81 13.43 3.19
N TRP A 61 21.51 14.35 4.12
CA TRP A 61 22.52 14.91 5.02
C TRP A 61 23.05 13.89 6.04
N LYS A 62 24.38 13.82 6.15
CA LYS A 62 25.12 12.94 7.05
C LYS A 62 26.24 13.73 7.73
N TYR A 63 26.50 13.46 9.00
CA TYR A 63 27.62 14.02 9.76
C TYR A 63 28.45 12.89 10.37
N LYS A 64 29.75 13.11 10.59
CA LYS A 64 30.67 12.12 11.13
C LYS A 64 31.11 12.58 12.52
N ASN A 65 30.83 11.79 13.55
CA ASN A 65 31.19 12.15 14.93
C ASN A 65 32.70 11.94 15.19
N ASP A 66 33.16 12.38 16.36
CA ASP A 66 34.57 12.29 16.79
C ASP A 66 35.10 10.84 16.91
N LYS A 67 34.21 9.84 16.92
CA LYS A 67 34.53 8.41 16.93
C LYS A 67 34.60 7.78 15.53
N GLY A 68 34.22 8.54 14.50
CA GLY A 68 34.25 8.12 13.11
C GLY A 68 32.96 7.50 12.57
N ASP A 69 31.89 7.47 13.36
CA ASP A 69 30.58 6.95 12.98
C ASP A 69 29.81 7.96 12.11
N ILE A 70 29.08 7.47 11.12
CA ILE A 70 28.27 8.31 10.23
C ILE A 70 26.85 8.38 10.78
N ILE A 71 26.48 9.55 11.29
CA ILE A 71 25.15 9.86 11.83
C ILE A 71 24.30 10.47 10.72
N VAL A 72 23.13 9.91 10.50
CA VAL A 72 22.15 10.38 9.51
C VAL A 72 21.23 11.40 10.19
N LEU A 73 21.26 12.65 9.74
CA LEU A 73 20.54 13.76 10.39
C LEU A 73 19.00 13.63 10.29
N GLN A 74 18.52 12.80 9.35
CA GLN A 74 17.11 12.47 9.19
C GLN A 74 16.50 11.86 10.46
N ASP A 75 17.18 10.91 11.08
CA ASP A 75 16.71 10.21 12.28
C ASP A 75 16.74 11.14 13.50
N VAL A 76 17.70 12.05 13.55
CA VAL A 76 17.83 13.05 14.62
C VAL A 76 16.65 14.04 14.57
N PHE A 77 16.31 14.57 13.40
CA PHE A 77 15.13 15.45 13.26
C PHE A 77 13.82 14.71 13.55
N LEU A 78 13.70 13.44 13.17
CA LEU A 78 12.51 12.63 13.43
C LEU A 78 12.31 12.34 14.92
N LYS A 79 13.41 12.07 15.65
CA LYS A 79 13.41 11.93 17.10
C LYS A 79 13.00 13.24 17.78
N ILE A 80 13.56 14.38 17.35
CA ILE A 80 13.21 15.71 17.87
C ILE A 80 11.70 15.99 17.68
N ILE A 81 11.15 15.73 16.50
CA ILE A 81 9.70 15.91 16.22
C ILE A 81 8.86 15.04 17.16
N THR A 82 9.29 13.80 17.41
CA THR A 82 8.52 12.89 18.25
C THR A 82 8.59 13.26 19.72
N TRP A 83 9.77 13.65 20.23
CA TRP A 83 9.92 14.16 21.58
C TRP A 83 9.08 15.43 21.79
N VAL A 84 9.12 16.39 20.86
CA VAL A 84 8.31 17.63 20.92
C VAL A 84 6.81 17.31 20.95
N LYS A 85 6.33 16.32 20.17
CA LYS A 85 4.90 15.93 20.16
C LYS A 85 4.46 15.17 21.40
N GLN A 86 5.27 14.24 21.90
CA GLN A 86 5.00 13.54 23.18
C GLN A 86 5.01 14.53 24.34
N PHE A 87 5.88 15.53 24.27
CA PHE A 87 6.00 16.60 25.25
C PHE A 87 4.81 17.57 25.24
N ILE A 88 4.18 17.88 24.09
CA ILE A 88 2.87 18.60 24.06
C ILE A 88 1.84 17.85 24.90
N HIS A 89 1.81 16.52 24.77
CA HIS A 89 0.82 15.69 25.46
C HIS A 89 1.06 15.65 26.97
N VAL A 90 2.32 15.54 27.41
CA VAL A 90 2.69 15.57 28.84
C VAL A 90 2.56 16.99 29.40
N GLY A 91 2.95 18.01 28.64
CA GLY A 91 2.89 19.43 28.99
C GLY A 91 1.45 19.94 29.17
N VAL A 92 0.52 19.58 28.28
CA VAL A 92 -0.92 19.87 28.46
C VAL A 92 -1.46 19.16 29.69
N THR A 93 -0.98 17.94 29.98
CA THR A 93 -1.39 17.18 31.16
C THR A 93 -0.84 17.78 32.45
N ILE A 94 0.38 18.33 32.48
CA ILE A 94 1.01 18.92 33.68
C ILE A 94 0.57 20.38 33.88
N ALA A 95 0.44 21.16 32.82
CA ALA A 95 -0.01 22.55 32.86
C ALA A 95 -1.46 22.72 33.36
N GLN A 96 -2.27 21.65 33.30
CA GLN A 96 -3.58 21.59 33.94
C GLN A 96 -3.53 21.49 35.47
N TYR A 97 -2.40 21.06 36.06
CA TYR A 97 -2.27 20.83 37.51
C TYR A 97 -1.25 21.75 38.20
N ASP A 98 -0.15 22.15 37.54
CA ASP A 98 0.79 23.18 38.05
C ASP A 98 1.56 23.89 36.90
N PRO A 99 1.08 25.07 36.44
CA PRO A 99 1.68 25.81 35.33
C PRO A 99 3.10 26.35 35.61
N ALA A 100 3.46 26.56 36.88
CA ALA A 100 4.70 27.23 37.26
C ALA A 100 5.91 26.28 37.18
N HIS A 101 5.70 24.98 37.40
CA HIS A 101 6.76 23.96 37.30
C HIS A 101 7.21 23.66 35.86
N ALA A 102 6.35 23.91 34.88
CA ALA A 102 6.65 23.63 33.47
C ALA A 102 7.29 24.82 32.72
N ALA A 103 7.20 26.07 33.19
CA ALA A 103 7.58 27.21 32.34
C ALA A 103 9.09 27.33 32.02
N LEU A 104 9.97 27.04 32.99
CA LEU A 104 11.42 27.31 32.89
C LEU A 104 12.19 26.30 32.00
N PRO A 105 11.99 24.97 32.11
CA PRO A 105 12.68 24.00 31.24
C PRO A 105 12.23 24.11 29.78
N TRP A 106 10.97 24.48 29.56
CA TRP A 106 10.37 24.68 28.25
C TRP A 106 10.94 25.90 27.51
N ALA A 107 11.38 26.93 28.22
CA ALA A 107 12.08 28.08 27.65
C ALA A 107 13.41 27.68 27.01
N GLY A 108 14.18 26.82 27.70
CA GLY A 108 15.53 26.44 27.28
C GLY A 108 15.54 25.49 26.07
N VAL A 109 14.65 24.48 26.06
CA VAL A 109 14.53 23.56 24.91
C VAL A 109 14.10 24.31 23.65
N ARG A 110 13.19 25.29 23.77
CA ARG A 110 12.78 26.19 22.67
C ARG A 110 13.96 26.94 22.08
N SER A 111 14.78 27.59 22.91
CA SER A 111 15.92 28.37 22.44
C SER A 111 16.99 27.51 21.76
N LEU A 112 17.29 26.31 22.29
CA LEU A 112 18.24 25.40 21.66
C LEU A 112 17.75 24.86 20.30
N LEU A 113 16.46 24.52 20.20
CA LEU A 113 15.86 24.09 18.94
C LEU A 113 15.92 25.18 17.88
N GLN A 114 15.69 26.44 18.28
CA GLN A 114 15.77 27.58 17.38
C GLN A 114 17.21 27.80 16.86
N ILE A 115 18.20 27.71 17.74
CA ILE A 115 19.64 27.77 17.38
C ILE A 115 20.03 26.62 16.43
N ALA A 116 19.55 25.40 16.69
CA ALA A 116 19.84 24.23 15.84
C ALA A 116 19.22 24.35 14.44
N VAL A 117 18.06 24.96 14.31
CA VAL A 117 17.34 25.11 13.02
C VAL A 117 17.97 26.17 12.12
N ASP A 118 18.53 27.23 12.69
CA ASP A 118 18.99 28.40 11.94
C ASP A 118 20.37 28.21 11.28
N ASN A 119 21.26 27.33 11.78
CA ASN A 119 22.60 27.12 11.20
C ASN A 119 22.99 25.61 11.05
N PRO A 120 23.24 25.12 9.81
CA PRO A 120 23.48 23.70 9.55
C PRO A 120 24.86 23.17 10.01
N GLN A 121 25.87 24.01 10.25
CA GLN A 121 27.21 23.56 10.67
C GLN A 121 27.28 23.23 12.17
N THR A 122 26.47 23.89 12.99
CA THR A 122 26.32 23.69 14.45
C THR A 122 25.27 22.63 14.81
N LEU A 123 24.55 22.11 13.81
CA LEU A 123 23.39 21.22 13.95
C LEU A 123 23.71 19.88 14.63
N GLY A 124 24.85 19.27 14.32
CA GLY A 124 25.19 17.92 14.80
C GLY A 124 25.37 17.84 16.31
N ALA A 125 26.19 18.73 16.88
CA ALA A 125 26.52 18.72 18.31
C ALA A 125 25.36 19.20 19.21
N ILE A 126 24.58 20.19 18.75
CA ILE A 126 23.45 20.73 19.52
C ILE A 126 22.25 19.77 19.50
N ALA A 127 22.03 19.03 18.40
CA ALA A 127 20.89 18.14 18.30
C ALA A 127 20.97 16.92 19.23
N GLU A 128 22.16 16.36 19.45
CA GLU A 128 22.40 15.32 20.46
C GLU A 128 22.15 15.85 21.88
N GLY A 129 22.59 17.09 22.14
CA GLY A 129 22.30 17.86 23.35
C GLY A 129 20.81 18.00 23.64
N VAL A 130 20.04 18.39 22.63
CA VAL A 130 18.59 18.61 22.73
C VAL A 130 17.83 17.30 22.96
N GLU A 131 18.21 16.20 22.29
CA GLU A 131 17.61 14.87 22.52
C GLU A 131 17.82 14.43 23.99
N LEU A 132 19.05 14.54 24.49
CA LEU A 132 19.42 14.15 25.84
C LEU A 132 18.68 14.98 26.90
N VAL A 133 18.70 16.31 26.79
CA VAL A 133 18.05 17.22 27.74
C VAL A 133 16.53 17.00 27.76
N SER A 134 15.91 16.80 26.59
CA SER A 134 14.46 16.55 26.50
C SER A 134 14.05 15.25 27.19
N ASN A 135 14.85 14.19 27.05
CA ASN A 135 14.62 12.91 27.71
C ASN A 135 14.79 13.02 29.24
N LEU A 136 15.87 13.67 29.71
CA LEU A 136 16.14 13.84 31.14
C LEU A 136 15.06 14.63 31.87
N ILE A 137 14.53 15.70 31.26
CA ILE A 137 13.43 16.49 31.81
C ILE A 137 12.15 15.63 31.92
N ALA A 138 11.82 14.86 30.88
CA ALA A 138 10.63 14.00 30.87
C ALA A 138 10.72 12.87 31.93
N ARG A 139 11.89 12.24 32.06
CA ARG A 139 12.13 11.19 33.07
C ARG A 139 12.10 11.76 34.49
N GLY A 140 12.72 12.92 34.72
CA GLY A 140 12.70 13.60 36.02
C GLY A 140 11.27 13.93 36.47
N ALA A 141 10.44 14.49 35.57
CA ALA A 141 9.05 14.81 35.87
C ALA A 141 8.22 13.56 36.22
N ALA A 142 8.41 12.45 35.51
CA ALA A 142 7.73 11.19 35.83
C ALA A 142 8.15 10.63 37.21
N LEU A 143 9.42 10.77 37.58
CA LEU A 143 9.94 10.33 38.89
C LEU A 143 9.42 11.19 40.04
N GLU A 144 9.32 12.51 39.86
CA GLU A 144 8.70 13.41 40.82
C GLU A 144 7.24 13.02 41.08
N MET A 145 6.48 12.75 40.01
CA MET A 145 5.08 12.35 40.11
C MET A 145 4.89 11.00 40.79
N LEU A 146 5.84 10.08 40.66
CA LEU A 146 5.72 8.71 41.17
C LEU A 146 6.21 8.54 42.60
N TYR A 147 7.40 9.06 42.89
CA TYR A 147 8.16 8.68 44.08
C TYR A 147 8.17 9.76 45.17
N LEU A 148 7.85 11.01 44.83
CA LEU A 148 7.71 12.07 45.81
C LEU A 148 6.30 12.14 46.41
N GLN A 149 5.33 11.33 45.99
CA GLN A 149 3.97 11.42 46.55
C GLN A 149 3.82 10.89 48.00
N ARG A 150 4.79 10.14 48.54
CA ARG A 150 4.77 9.62 49.93
C ARG A 150 6.14 9.79 50.62
N PRO A 151 6.17 10.08 51.94
CA PRO A 151 7.42 10.22 52.68
C PRO A 151 8.19 8.90 52.75
N SER A 152 9.39 8.85 52.17
CA SER A 152 10.31 7.70 52.24
C SER A 152 11.76 8.15 52.42
N VAL A 153 12.63 7.28 52.96
CA VAL A 153 14.07 7.57 53.09
C VAL A 153 14.74 7.79 51.73
N ALA A 154 14.20 7.17 50.67
CA ALA A 154 14.58 7.37 49.28
C ALA A 154 14.17 8.75 48.72
N GLU A 155 13.17 9.40 49.30
CA GLU A 155 12.65 10.70 48.83
C GLU A 155 13.72 11.79 48.92
N THR A 156 14.47 11.84 50.02
CA THR A 156 15.52 12.85 50.23
C THR A 156 16.68 12.71 49.26
N GLU A 157 17.08 11.47 48.96
CA GLU A 157 18.19 11.19 48.06
C GLU A 157 17.79 11.41 46.59
N LEU A 158 16.58 10.98 46.22
CA LEU A 158 16.02 11.23 44.89
C LEU A 158 15.81 12.72 44.63
N THR A 159 15.30 13.46 45.62
CA THR A 159 15.15 14.92 45.53
C THR A 159 16.50 15.61 45.33
N ARG A 160 17.53 15.20 46.08
CA ARG A 160 18.89 15.75 45.96
C ARG A 160 19.48 15.52 44.56
N ILE A 161 19.29 14.33 44.00
CA ILE A 161 19.80 13.95 42.67
C ILE A 161 19.03 14.70 41.57
N LEU A 162 17.71 14.80 41.67
CA LEU A 162 16.89 15.54 40.71
C LEU A 162 17.22 17.04 40.70
N VAL A 163 17.39 17.67 41.87
CA VAL A 163 17.81 19.09 41.95
C VAL A 163 19.19 19.29 41.30
N LYS A 164 20.13 18.36 41.51
CA LYS A 164 21.45 18.41 40.88
C LYS A 164 21.38 18.22 39.36
N LEU A 165 20.58 17.27 38.88
CA LEU A 165 20.33 17.04 37.46
C LEU A 165 19.75 18.30 36.80
N TYR A 166 18.72 18.88 37.40
CA TYR A 166 18.06 20.09 36.89
C TYR A 166 18.99 21.31 36.88
N SER A 167 19.82 21.48 37.91
CA SER A 167 20.83 22.55 37.92
C SER A 167 21.84 22.38 36.77
N THR A 168 22.23 21.14 36.46
CA THR A 168 23.17 20.81 35.37
C THR A 168 22.55 21.06 34.00
N VAL A 169 21.26 20.72 33.84
CA VAL A 169 20.47 21.04 32.63
C VAL A 169 20.42 22.55 32.41
N LEU A 170 20.13 23.35 33.45
CA LEU A 170 20.06 24.81 33.34
C LEU A 170 21.42 25.45 32.97
N VAL A 171 22.53 24.94 33.51
CA VAL A 171 23.88 25.43 33.16
C VAL A 171 24.22 25.10 31.72
N TYR A 172 23.95 23.87 31.27
CA TYR A 172 24.17 23.46 29.89
C TYR A 172 23.37 24.34 28.91
N LEU A 173 22.08 24.55 29.18
CA LEU A 173 21.20 25.40 28.37
C LEU A 173 21.74 26.84 28.25
N SER A 174 22.23 27.43 29.34
CA SER A 174 22.80 28.78 29.29
C SER A 174 24.10 28.87 28.51
N LYS A 175 25.01 27.89 28.69
CA LYS A 175 26.30 27.88 28.00
C LYS A 175 26.13 27.70 26.50
N ALA A 176 25.26 26.77 26.09
CA ALA A 176 24.90 26.59 24.70
C ALA A 176 24.22 27.86 24.11
N GLY A 177 23.33 28.53 24.85
CA GLY A 177 22.74 29.80 24.40
C GLY A 177 23.75 30.94 24.19
N LYS A 178 24.76 31.07 25.07
CA LYS A 178 25.80 32.11 24.98
C LYS A 178 26.82 31.84 23.86
N SER A 179 27.22 30.60 23.62
CA SER A 179 28.21 30.24 22.59
C SER A 179 27.71 30.43 21.15
N TYR A 180 26.38 30.44 20.94
CA TYR A 180 25.78 30.50 19.59
C TYR A 180 24.93 31.76 19.34
N GLY A 181 25.07 32.82 20.15
CA GLY A 181 24.77 34.20 19.74
C GLY A 181 23.39 34.80 20.05
N GLN A 182 22.63 34.31 21.03
CA GLN A 182 21.39 35.01 21.49
C GLN A 182 21.52 35.60 22.91
N VAL A 183 21.05 36.85 23.08
CA VAL A 183 20.92 37.55 24.38
C VAL A 183 19.56 37.24 24.99
N PHE A 184 19.55 36.62 26.17
CA PHE A 184 18.36 36.53 27.03
C PHE A 184 18.20 37.87 27.79
N LEU A 185 17.12 38.64 27.55
CA LEU A 185 16.74 39.76 28.43
C LEU A 185 15.95 39.22 29.62
N GLY A 186 16.05 39.80 30.82
CA GLY A 186 15.57 39.18 32.07
C GLY A 186 15.17 40.17 33.17
N LYS A 187 13.98 40.79 33.14
CA LYS A 187 13.63 41.75 34.24
C LYS A 187 12.21 41.79 34.79
N SER A 188 11.23 41.04 34.29
CA SER A 188 9.83 41.30 34.69
C SER A 188 9.17 40.29 35.64
N ILE A 189 9.79 39.15 35.93
CA ILE A 189 9.11 38.06 36.66
C ILE A 189 9.14 38.23 38.19
N ALA A 190 10.09 38.99 38.73
CA ALA A 190 10.17 39.24 40.17
C ALA A 190 9.02 40.11 40.73
N MET A 191 8.19 40.72 39.87
CA MET A 191 7.10 41.62 40.29
C MET A 191 5.69 41.00 40.26
N HIS A 192 5.48 39.81 39.68
CA HIS A 192 4.11 39.28 39.47
C HIS A 192 3.86 37.85 39.97
N VAL A 193 4.86 37.16 40.51
CA VAL A 193 4.65 35.87 41.21
C VAL A 193 4.28 36.08 42.70
N ILE A 194 4.28 37.34 43.17
CA ILE A 194 3.84 37.74 44.52
C ILE A 194 2.78 38.84 44.39
N ASN A 195 1.53 38.47 44.10
CA ASN A 195 0.31 39.08 44.67
C ASN A 195 -0.93 38.56 43.92
N VAL A 196 -1.63 37.64 44.56
CA VAL A 196 -3.07 37.50 44.39
C VAL A 196 -3.69 38.47 45.40
N ASP A 197 -4.34 39.53 44.93
CA ASP A 197 -5.63 40.03 45.49
C ASP A 197 -6.15 41.32 44.78
N ASP A 198 -7.47 41.28 44.54
CA ASP A 198 -8.49 42.34 44.37
C ASP A 198 -8.62 43.31 43.14
N SER A 199 -9.78 43.13 42.47
CA SER A 199 -10.73 44.12 41.89
C SER A 199 -10.43 44.88 40.55
N SER A 200 -11.40 44.73 39.62
CA SER A 200 -11.71 45.37 38.29
C SER A 200 -11.40 46.89 38.10
N PRO A 201 -11.50 47.58 36.91
CA PRO A 201 -11.73 47.22 35.47
C PRO A 201 -10.75 47.85 34.42
N TRP A 202 -10.82 47.42 33.14
CA TRP A 202 -10.19 47.91 31.86
C TRP A 202 -9.87 49.43 31.71
N PRO A 203 -8.87 49.93 30.90
CA PRO A 203 -8.92 49.94 29.40
C PRO A 203 -7.62 50.08 28.54
N ALA A 204 -7.74 49.60 27.28
CA ALA A 204 -7.27 50.10 25.96
C ALA A 204 -5.95 50.91 25.73
N ARG A 205 -5.25 50.57 24.61
CA ARG A 205 -4.58 51.41 23.56
C ARG A 205 -3.19 50.85 23.16
N ARG A 206 -2.61 51.00 21.97
CA ARG A 206 -2.97 51.30 20.55
C ARG A 206 -1.60 51.47 19.83
N TYR A 207 -1.45 50.98 18.59
CA TYR A 207 -0.44 51.36 17.58
C TYR A 207 1.06 51.02 17.87
N THR A 208 2.00 50.85 16.92
CA THR A 208 2.19 51.34 15.54
C THR A 208 3.17 50.43 14.76
N ALA A 209 3.14 50.55 13.43
CA ALA A 209 3.98 49.92 12.42
C ALA A 209 5.41 50.53 12.25
N ASP A 210 6.35 49.68 11.77
CA ASP A 210 7.47 49.89 10.79
C ASP A 210 8.49 51.06 10.95
N PRO A 211 9.63 51.13 10.20
CA PRO A 211 10.40 50.15 9.39
C PRO A 211 11.97 50.31 9.46
N LEU A 212 12.71 49.43 8.73
CA LEU A 212 14.02 49.61 8.04
C LEU A 212 15.34 49.88 8.82
N ALA A 213 16.39 49.08 8.51
CA ALA A 213 17.65 49.51 7.84
C ALA A 213 18.85 48.57 8.16
N GLY A 214 19.63 48.22 7.13
CA GLY A 214 20.65 47.18 7.17
C GLY A 214 22.05 47.59 7.65
N CYS A 215 22.98 46.64 7.63
CA CYS A 215 24.41 46.91 7.61
C CYS A 215 25.19 45.75 6.98
N THR A 216 25.98 46.11 5.96
CA THR A 216 27.11 45.39 5.38
C THR A 216 28.27 45.27 6.37
N THR A 217 29.05 44.18 6.36
CA THR A 217 30.52 44.12 6.62
C THR A 217 30.99 42.65 6.58
N THR A 218 31.70 42.26 5.52
CA THR A 218 33.15 41.95 5.46
C THR A 218 33.60 40.74 6.27
N GLU A 219 33.85 39.65 5.54
CA GLU A 219 34.65 38.50 5.94
C GLU A 219 36.08 38.93 6.29
N THR A 220 36.53 38.57 7.49
CA THR A 220 37.87 38.07 7.87
C THR A 220 38.01 38.22 9.40
N ASP A 221 38.51 37.18 10.06
CA ASP A 221 38.82 37.07 11.51
C ASP A 221 37.80 36.37 12.45
N THR A 222 37.24 35.21 12.09
CA THR A 222 36.49 34.35 13.05
C THR A 222 37.03 32.92 13.25
N VAL A 223 38.12 32.52 12.58
CA VAL A 223 38.56 31.11 12.60
C VAL A 223 39.21 30.68 13.93
N ASN A 224 39.70 31.60 14.78
CA ASN A 224 40.40 31.24 16.03
C ASN A 224 39.62 31.44 17.33
N VAL A 225 38.34 31.84 17.29
CA VAL A 225 37.50 31.95 18.51
C VAL A 225 36.54 30.75 18.65
N ALA A 226 36.09 30.16 17.54
CA ALA A 226 35.10 29.08 17.52
C ALA A 226 35.59 27.76 18.17
N GLN A 227 36.87 27.39 18.02
CA GLN A 227 37.39 26.14 18.60
C GLN A 227 37.42 26.14 20.14
N SER A 228 37.56 27.30 20.78
CA SER A 228 37.61 27.39 22.25
C SER A 228 36.24 27.30 22.93
N GLN A 229 35.15 27.51 22.19
CA GLN A 229 33.79 27.58 22.75
C GLN A 229 33.04 26.24 22.65
N ASP A 230 33.37 25.39 21.68
CA ASP A 230 32.78 24.04 21.54
C ASP A 230 33.29 23.05 22.62
N GLU A 231 34.56 23.16 23.04
CA GLU A 231 35.13 22.32 24.12
C GLU A 231 34.38 22.50 25.45
N VAL A 232 33.96 23.73 25.76
CA VAL A 232 33.22 24.03 26.98
C VAL A 232 31.81 23.43 26.94
N VAL A 233 31.11 23.50 25.80
CA VAL A 233 29.76 22.91 25.67
C VAL A 233 29.82 21.38 25.76
N GLN A 234 30.85 20.76 25.20
CA GLN A 234 31.09 19.32 25.28
C GLN A 234 31.41 18.85 26.71
N GLU A 235 32.16 19.63 27.50
CA GLU A 235 32.43 19.33 28.91
C GLU A 235 31.13 19.23 29.74
N TYR A 236 30.19 20.16 29.53
CA TYR A 236 28.90 20.15 30.24
C TYR A 236 27.92 19.12 29.68
N PHE A 237 28.02 18.77 28.39
CA PHE A 237 27.30 17.64 27.81
C PHE A 237 27.73 16.30 28.45
N GLN A 238 29.04 16.12 28.68
CA GLN A 238 29.54 14.94 29.37
C GLN A 238 29.05 14.88 30.84
N LYS A 239 28.97 16.02 31.52
CA LYS A 239 28.36 16.12 32.86
C LYS A 239 26.88 15.73 32.87
N LEU A 240 26.11 16.05 31.82
CA LEU A 240 24.71 15.60 31.70
C LEU A 240 24.59 14.07 31.55
N LEU A 241 25.48 13.45 30.77
CA LEU A 241 25.52 12.00 30.62
C LEU A 241 25.90 11.28 31.92
N ASP A 242 26.77 11.89 32.74
CA ASP A 242 27.15 11.33 34.02
C ASP A 242 26.04 11.47 35.07
N GLU A 243 25.30 12.60 35.08
CA GLU A 243 24.12 12.74 35.94
C GLU A 243 22.96 11.83 35.51
N GLN A 244 22.83 11.52 34.21
CA GLN A 244 21.90 10.48 33.73
C GLN A 244 22.22 9.12 34.34
N LYS A 245 23.49 8.70 34.34
CA LYS A 245 23.92 7.44 34.96
C LYS A 245 23.67 7.42 36.46
N ASN A 246 23.87 8.55 37.14
CA ASN A 246 23.58 8.68 38.57
C ASN A 246 22.07 8.54 38.86
N LEU A 247 21.21 9.11 38.00
CA LEU A 247 19.77 8.94 38.08
C LEU A 247 19.36 7.48 37.88
N ASP A 248 19.93 6.80 36.88
CA ASP A 248 19.66 5.38 36.59
C ASP A 248 20.09 4.47 37.77
N ALA A 249 21.26 4.74 38.37
CA ALA A 249 21.74 4.04 39.55
C ALA A 249 20.85 4.27 40.78
N CYS A 250 20.33 5.49 40.96
CA CYS A 250 19.39 5.81 42.04
C CYS A 250 18.05 5.10 41.86
N ILE A 251 17.49 5.06 40.64
CA ILE A 251 16.25 4.32 40.35
C ILE A 251 16.41 2.84 40.70
N HIS A 252 17.57 2.24 40.38
CA HIS A 252 17.89 0.87 40.77
C HIS A 252 18.02 0.68 42.29
N ALA A 253 18.58 1.65 43.02
CA ALA A 253 18.66 1.60 44.48
C ALA A 253 17.29 1.78 45.16
N VAL A 254 16.45 2.69 44.65
CA VAL A 254 15.09 2.95 45.17
C VAL A 254 14.17 1.76 44.90
N THR A 255 14.28 1.13 43.73
CA THR A 255 13.54 -0.12 43.43
C THR A 255 14.02 -1.28 44.30
N ALA A 256 15.32 -1.38 44.61
CA ALA A 256 15.85 -2.38 45.53
C ALA A 256 15.40 -2.15 46.99
N ASP A 257 15.32 -0.90 47.46
CA ASP A 257 14.84 -0.55 48.81
C ASP A 257 13.34 -0.81 48.99
N LEU A 258 12.55 -0.61 47.93
CA LEU A 258 11.14 -1.01 47.86
C LEU A 258 10.96 -2.54 47.91
N MET A 259 11.90 -3.30 47.31
CA MET A 259 11.92 -4.77 47.36
C MET A 259 12.43 -5.34 48.70
N ASN A 260 13.28 -4.62 49.43
CA ASN A 260 13.80 -5.07 50.73
C ASN A 260 12.83 -4.80 51.89
N ASN A 261 12.04 -3.71 51.83
CA ASN A 261 11.03 -3.44 52.86
C ASN A 261 9.86 -4.43 52.86
N THR A 262 9.64 -5.17 51.76
CA THR A 262 8.66 -6.26 51.69
C THR A 262 9.19 -7.60 52.23
N GLN A 263 10.52 -7.79 52.30
CA GLN A 263 11.15 -9.01 52.82
C GLN A 263 11.06 -9.18 54.35
N ASN A 264 10.81 -8.11 55.11
CA ASN A 264 10.71 -8.17 56.57
C ASN A 264 9.38 -8.71 57.10
N ASN A 265 8.42 -9.06 56.23
CA ASN A 265 7.21 -9.78 56.61
C ASN A 265 7.06 -11.08 55.79
N MET A 266 7.50 -12.18 56.42
CA MET A 266 7.28 -13.59 56.11
C MET A 266 8.26 -14.29 55.13
N GLN A 267 8.88 -15.34 55.66
CA GLN A 267 9.74 -16.30 54.97
C GLN A 267 8.95 -17.12 53.93
N ILE A 268 9.22 -16.95 52.64
CA ILE A 268 8.77 -17.85 51.56
C ILE A 268 9.87 -17.97 50.50
N THR A 269 10.15 -19.20 50.06
CA THR A 269 11.39 -19.61 49.36
C THR A 269 11.30 -19.66 47.82
N LYS A 270 10.34 -19.00 47.15
CA LYS A 270 10.33 -18.88 45.67
C LYS A 270 9.83 -17.52 45.17
N PRO A 271 10.48 -16.89 44.17
CA PRO A 271 10.12 -15.55 43.67
C PRO A 271 8.78 -15.47 42.91
N ASP A 272 8.34 -16.55 42.27
CA ASP A 272 7.21 -16.51 41.34
C ASP A 272 5.83 -16.50 42.05
N GLU A 273 5.76 -16.90 43.32
CA GLU A 273 4.50 -16.93 44.09
C GLU A 273 4.15 -15.58 44.75
N LEU A 274 5.09 -14.64 44.84
CA LEU A 274 4.84 -13.29 45.40
C LEU A 274 4.03 -12.38 44.48
N VAL A 275 4.07 -12.61 43.16
CA VAL A 275 3.37 -11.77 42.17
C VAL A 275 1.87 -12.07 42.11
N GLN A 276 1.46 -13.29 42.43
CA GLN A 276 0.03 -13.66 42.40
C GLN A 276 -0.73 -13.34 43.68
N ILE A 277 -0.08 -13.28 44.85
CA ILE A 277 -0.79 -13.14 46.14
C ILE A 277 -1.06 -11.67 46.52
N HIS A 278 -0.41 -10.69 45.90
CA HIS A 278 -0.64 -9.26 46.15
C HIS A 278 -1.64 -8.59 45.20
N LEU A 279 -2.28 -9.35 44.30
CA LEU A 279 -3.25 -8.81 43.34
C LEU A 279 -4.66 -8.57 43.92
N ASP A 280 -4.93 -9.04 45.15
CA ASP A 280 -6.29 -9.03 45.71
C ASP A 280 -6.51 -8.13 46.93
N GLN A 281 -5.53 -7.34 47.38
CA GLN A 281 -5.72 -6.40 48.49
C GLN A 281 -5.10 -5.03 48.16
N ASP A 282 -5.98 -4.01 48.16
CA ASP A 282 -5.75 -2.58 47.92
C ASP A 282 -5.84 -2.10 46.46
N GLY A 283 -6.95 -1.39 46.17
CA GLY A 283 -7.35 -0.84 44.87
C GLY A 283 -6.42 0.23 44.29
N TRP A 284 -5.25 -0.20 43.84
CA TRP A 284 -4.19 0.59 43.22
C TRP A 284 -3.91 0.18 41.76
N THR A 285 -4.80 -0.60 41.13
CA THR A 285 -4.54 -1.32 39.87
C THR A 285 -4.68 -0.48 38.60
N GLU A 286 -5.63 0.46 38.49
CA GLU A 286 -5.86 1.20 37.24
C GLU A 286 -4.79 2.27 36.94
N GLN A 287 -4.33 3.03 37.94
CA GLN A 287 -3.33 4.09 37.74
C GLN A 287 -1.92 3.52 37.51
N GLN A 288 -1.55 2.42 38.17
CA GLN A 288 -0.29 1.71 37.89
C GLN A 288 -0.34 0.95 36.56
N ALA A 289 -1.49 0.42 36.13
CA ALA A 289 -1.64 -0.17 34.81
C ALA A 289 -1.59 0.90 33.71
N LEU A 290 -2.18 2.08 33.92
CA LEU A 290 -2.10 3.21 33.01
C LEU A 290 -0.68 3.77 32.95
N LEU A 291 0.03 3.87 34.08
CA LEU A 291 1.40 4.39 34.09
C LEU A 291 2.44 3.37 33.64
N LYS A 292 2.25 2.07 33.92
CA LYS A 292 3.02 1.00 33.26
C LYS A 292 2.70 0.93 31.78
N SER A 293 1.47 1.19 31.34
CA SER A 293 1.16 1.30 29.92
C SER A 293 1.78 2.56 29.32
N ILE A 294 1.83 3.69 30.03
CA ILE A 294 2.53 4.90 29.58
C ILE A 294 4.04 4.68 29.53
N ILE A 295 4.65 4.03 30.53
CA ILE A 295 6.09 3.68 30.54
C ILE A 295 6.39 2.65 29.44
N HIS A 296 5.55 1.63 29.28
CA HIS A 296 5.66 0.65 28.19
C HIS A 296 5.42 1.28 26.81
N ASN A 297 4.50 2.25 26.70
CA ASN A 297 4.23 3.07 25.51
C ASN A 297 5.23 4.23 25.34
N LEU A 298 6.11 4.50 26.32
CA LEU A 298 7.26 5.40 26.20
C LEU A 298 8.49 4.62 25.75
N GLU A 299 8.59 3.33 26.12
CA GLU A 299 9.66 2.41 25.72
C GLU A 299 9.43 1.74 24.34
N SER A 300 8.18 1.61 23.89
CA SER A 300 7.76 0.86 22.68
C SER A 300 7.75 1.64 21.33
N PRO A 301 7.16 2.85 21.16
CA PRO A 301 6.52 3.17 19.88
C PRO A 301 6.77 4.58 19.33
N ILE A 302 7.88 4.84 18.63
CA ILE A 302 8.08 6.13 17.95
C ILE A 302 8.14 6.05 16.41
N VAL A 303 8.48 4.90 15.80
CA VAL A 303 8.49 4.77 14.32
C VAL A 303 7.32 3.95 13.78
N ARG A 304 6.59 3.20 14.62
CA ARG A 304 5.54 2.26 14.16
C ARG A 304 4.11 2.80 14.21
N THR A 305 3.84 3.90 14.89
CA THR A 305 2.49 4.48 14.94
C THR A 305 2.11 5.19 13.63
N ALA A 306 3.08 5.77 12.91
CA ALA A 306 2.85 6.36 11.59
C ALA A 306 2.60 5.29 10.50
N THR A 307 3.31 4.17 10.55
CA THR A 307 3.07 3.04 9.64
C THR A 307 1.81 2.25 10.00
N ARG A 308 1.50 2.04 11.29
CA ARG A 308 0.21 1.42 11.70
C ARG A 308 -1.01 2.26 11.27
N LEU A 309 -0.88 3.58 11.20
CA LEU A 309 -1.93 4.46 10.64
C LEU A 309 -2.03 4.39 9.10
N GLN A 310 -0.94 4.05 8.39
CA GLN A 310 -0.97 3.74 6.95
C GLN A 310 -1.46 2.32 6.67
N ASP A 311 -1.09 1.35 7.51
CA ASP A 311 -1.55 -0.03 7.45
C ASP A 311 -3.08 -0.03 7.61
N LEU A 312 -3.64 0.75 8.55
CA LEU A 312 -5.09 0.91 8.72
C LEU A 312 -5.86 1.46 7.50
N ASN A 313 -5.19 1.83 6.40
CA ASN A 313 -5.79 2.49 5.25
C ASN A 313 -5.59 1.77 3.90
N ASP A 314 -5.33 0.45 3.88
CA ASP A 314 -5.50 -0.28 2.61
C ASP A 314 -7.01 -0.40 2.29
N HIS A 315 -7.40 0.10 1.12
CA HIS A 315 -8.77 -0.04 0.60
C HIS A 315 -8.94 -1.38 -0.14
N LEU A 316 -8.10 -2.38 0.16
CA LEU A 316 -8.09 -3.66 -0.54
C LEU A 316 -9.04 -4.62 0.16
N LYS A 317 -9.92 -5.26 -0.62
CA LYS A 317 -10.78 -6.33 -0.13
C LYS A 317 -9.95 -7.58 0.15
N GLU A 318 -10.41 -8.40 1.08
CA GLU A 318 -9.80 -9.70 1.42
C GLU A 318 -9.52 -10.56 0.17
N SER A 319 -10.47 -10.61 -0.77
CA SER A 319 -10.31 -11.31 -2.05
C SER A 319 -9.17 -10.76 -2.94
N ASP A 320 -8.90 -9.44 -2.89
CA ASP A 320 -7.79 -8.84 -3.64
C ASP A 320 -6.45 -9.14 -2.95
N ARG A 321 -6.43 -9.22 -1.60
CA ARG A 321 -5.25 -9.62 -0.84
C ARG A 321 -4.86 -11.06 -1.14
N GLU A 322 -5.82 -11.98 -1.15
CA GLU A 322 -5.59 -13.38 -1.55
C GLU A 322 -5.01 -13.49 -2.97
N LEU A 323 -5.53 -12.69 -3.91
CA LEU A 323 -5.02 -12.66 -5.28
C LEU A 323 -3.59 -12.13 -5.36
N ILE A 324 -3.22 -11.13 -4.54
CA ILE A 324 -1.85 -10.61 -4.47
C ILE A 324 -0.91 -11.67 -3.89
N PHE A 325 -1.29 -12.35 -2.80
CA PHE A 325 -0.48 -13.42 -2.22
C PHE A 325 -0.27 -14.58 -3.20
N LYS A 326 -1.33 -15.01 -3.87
CA LYS A 326 -1.27 -16.05 -4.91
C LYS A 326 -0.46 -15.63 -6.13
N TRP A 327 -0.49 -14.34 -6.47
CA TRP A 327 0.36 -13.79 -7.54
C TRP A 327 1.83 -13.78 -7.13
N LEU A 328 2.16 -13.44 -5.88
CA LEU A 328 3.52 -13.46 -5.38
C LEU A 328 4.09 -14.88 -5.36
N SER A 329 3.43 -15.83 -4.70
CA SER A 329 3.94 -17.22 -4.62
C SER A 329 2.82 -18.23 -4.37
N ASP A 330 2.91 -19.40 -5.01
CA ASP A 330 2.05 -20.56 -4.73
C ASP A 330 2.60 -21.46 -3.60
N VAL A 331 3.76 -21.12 -3.02
CA VAL A 331 4.43 -21.98 -2.04
C VAL A 331 3.77 -21.89 -0.66
N GLU A 332 3.33 -23.02 -0.12
CA GLU A 332 2.71 -23.14 1.22
C GLU A 332 3.74 -23.13 2.37
N PHE A 333 4.47 -22.02 2.54
CA PHE A 333 5.56 -21.93 3.53
C PHE A 333 5.11 -22.17 4.99
N HIS A 334 3.88 -21.79 5.36
CA HIS A 334 3.32 -22.05 6.69
C HIS A 334 3.16 -23.55 6.98
N ALA A 335 2.66 -24.32 6.01
CA ALA A 335 2.47 -25.77 6.15
C ALA A 335 3.82 -26.48 6.30
N HIS A 336 4.84 -26.01 5.56
CA HIS A 336 6.20 -26.56 5.66
C HIS A 336 6.81 -26.37 7.06
N HIS A 337 6.66 -25.16 7.64
CA HIS A 337 7.13 -24.92 9.00
C HIS A 337 6.34 -25.74 10.03
N ALA A 338 5.01 -25.82 9.92
CA ALA A 338 4.16 -26.58 10.83
C ALA A 338 4.56 -28.07 10.89
N SER A 339 4.77 -28.68 9.73
CA SER A 339 5.20 -30.08 9.61
C SER A 339 6.55 -30.33 10.30
N LYS A 340 7.52 -29.42 10.14
CA LYS A 340 8.84 -29.52 10.82
C LYS A 340 8.75 -29.23 12.31
N ALA A 341 7.98 -28.22 12.72
CA ALA A 341 7.77 -27.83 14.11
C ALA A 341 7.17 -28.96 14.95
N LYS A 342 6.27 -29.77 14.37
CA LYS A 342 5.66 -30.93 15.05
C LYS A 342 6.64 -32.06 15.35
N THR A 343 7.73 -32.16 14.58
CA THR A 343 8.76 -33.19 14.76
C THR A 343 9.88 -32.81 15.74
N LEU A 344 9.86 -31.57 16.27
CA LEU A 344 10.82 -31.14 17.29
C LEU A 344 10.59 -31.88 18.61
N LEU A 345 11.67 -32.45 19.15
CA LEU A 345 11.67 -33.07 20.46
C LEU A 345 11.61 -31.98 21.55
N GLN A 346 10.90 -32.27 22.64
CA GLN A 346 10.82 -31.37 23.79
C GLN A 346 12.23 -31.13 24.37
N ASP A 347 12.55 -29.87 24.67
CA ASP A 347 13.84 -29.40 25.19
C ASP A 347 15.09 -29.68 24.32
N SER A 348 14.90 -30.02 23.04
CA SER A 348 16.00 -30.21 22.08
C SER A 348 16.46 -28.91 21.42
N CYS A 349 17.66 -28.92 20.82
CA CYS A 349 18.24 -27.79 20.05
C CYS A 349 18.57 -26.52 20.86
N LEU A 350 18.47 -26.54 22.20
CA LEU A 350 18.65 -25.34 23.04
C LEU A 350 20.11 -24.85 23.07
N TRP A 351 21.07 -25.76 22.93
CA TRP A 351 22.51 -25.46 22.94
C TRP A 351 22.94 -24.46 21.86
N LEU A 352 22.17 -24.33 20.77
CA LEU A 352 22.46 -23.36 19.70
C LEU A 352 22.42 -21.91 20.23
N PHE A 353 21.48 -21.61 21.13
CA PHE A 353 21.26 -20.27 21.66
C PHE A 353 22.35 -19.83 22.65
N ASP A 354 23.09 -20.79 23.20
CA ASP A 354 24.23 -20.56 24.09
C ASP A 354 25.54 -20.32 23.34
N LYS A 355 25.58 -20.57 22.02
CA LYS A 355 26.80 -20.38 21.22
C LYS A 355 27.10 -18.88 21.05
N PRO A 356 28.35 -18.45 21.28
CA PRO A 356 28.72 -17.03 21.24
C PRO A 356 28.47 -16.42 19.86
N GLN A 357 28.72 -17.17 18.77
CA GLN A 357 28.47 -16.70 17.41
C GLN A 357 26.99 -16.36 17.17
N PHE A 358 26.07 -17.16 17.73
CA PHE A 358 24.63 -16.92 17.61
C PHE A 358 24.23 -15.68 18.42
N GLN A 359 24.71 -15.57 19.67
CA GLN A 359 24.41 -14.43 20.54
C GLN A 359 24.96 -13.11 20.01
N GLU A 360 26.18 -13.09 19.48
CA GLU A 360 26.79 -11.92 18.84
C GLU A 360 26.03 -11.49 17.60
N TRP A 361 25.73 -12.43 16.70
CA TRP A 361 24.93 -12.15 15.51
C TRP A 361 23.55 -11.57 15.87
N ARG A 362 22.92 -12.11 16.93
CA ARG A 362 21.59 -11.67 17.39
C ARG A 362 21.60 -10.29 18.05
N LYS A 363 22.65 -9.95 18.81
CA LYS A 363 22.77 -8.68 19.55
C LYS A 363 23.39 -7.55 18.72
N SER A 364 24.12 -7.84 17.65
CA SER A 364 24.82 -6.82 16.90
C SER A 364 23.86 -5.90 16.13
N SER A 365 24.17 -4.61 16.11
CA SER A 365 23.40 -3.57 15.39
C SER A 365 23.77 -3.45 13.91
N VAL A 366 24.44 -4.46 13.35
CA VAL A 366 24.93 -4.48 11.95
C VAL A 366 24.21 -5.55 11.15
N SER A 367 23.83 -5.23 9.91
CA SER A 367 23.23 -6.21 8.99
C SER A 367 24.25 -7.30 8.64
N SER A 368 23.88 -8.57 8.81
CA SER A 368 24.85 -9.67 8.70
C SER A 368 24.19 -11.03 8.46
N ILE A 369 24.90 -11.91 7.73
CA ILE A 369 24.57 -13.33 7.57
C ILE A 369 25.20 -14.14 8.72
N LEU A 370 24.49 -15.14 9.23
CA LEU A 370 25.05 -16.23 10.06
C LEU A 370 24.83 -17.55 9.34
N TRP A 371 25.90 -18.31 9.15
CA TRP A 371 25.89 -19.56 8.40
C TRP A 371 26.01 -20.78 9.31
N LEU A 372 24.95 -21.57 9.44
CA LEU A 372 24.93 -22.85 10.13
C LEU A 372 25.25 -23.98 9.14
N HIS A 373 26.29 -24.75 9.40
CA HIS A 373 26.67 -25.83 8.50
C HIS A 373 27.14 -27.10 9.22
N GLY A 374 27.13 -28.22 8.51
CA GLY A 374 27.52 -29.50 9.07
C GLY A 374 27.15 -30.69 8.18
N ILE A 375 27.53 -31.89 8.62
CA ILE A 375 27.34 -33.13 7.87
C ILE A 375 25.85 -33.44 7.56
N PRO A 376 25.54 -34.23 6.52
CA PRO A 376 24.17 -34.69 6.25
C PRO A 376 23.53 -35.32 7.49
N GLY A 377 22.24 -35.06 7.71
CA GLY A 377 21.49 -35.65 8.83
C GLY A 377 21.91 -35.21 10.24
N SER A 378 22.70 -34.15 10.41
CA SER A 378 23.12 -33.61 11.72
C SER A 378 22.05 -32.82 12.49
N GLY A 379 20.86 -32.63 11.91
CA GLY A 379 19.75 -31.90 12.56
C GLY A 379 19.57 -30.43 12.14
N LYS A 380 20.29 -29.95 11.10
CA LYS A 380 20.20 -28.55 10.60
C LYS A 380 18.78 -28.01 10.46
N SER A 381 17.88 -28.74 9.79
CA SER A 381 16.50 -28.30 9.62
C SER A 381 15.71 -28.18 10.93
N MET A 382 16.02 -28.99 11.94
CA MET A 382 15.39 -28.90 13.25
C MET A 382 15.91 -27.71 14.03
N LEU A 383 17.21 -27.40 13.91
CA LEU A 383 17.81 -26.17 14.45
C LEU A 383 17.18 -24.92 13.81
N CYS A 384 17.00 -24.89 12.47
CA CYS A 384 16.30 -23.81 11.80
C CYS A 384 14.84 -23.67 12.27
N ALA A 385 14.12 -24.78 12.39
CA ALA A 385 12.74 -24.76 12.90
C ALA A 385 12.69 -24.22 14.34
N SER A 386 13.63 -24.60 15.20
CA SER A 386 13.76 -24.08 16.57
C SER A 386 14.06 -22.57 16.59
N VAL A 387 14.96 -22.09 15.72
CA VAL A 387 15.25 -20.65 15.56
C VAL A 387 13.99 -19.89 15.12
N ILE A 388 13.27 -20.38 14.10
CA ILE A 388 12.04 -19.74 13.63
C ILE A 388 10.98 -19.72 14.73
N GLN A 389 10.80 -20.82 15.47
CA GLN A 389 9.84 -20.92 16.56
C GLN A 389 10.18 -19.93 17.68
N ARG A 390 11.45 -19.84 18.09
CA ARG A 390 11.92 -18.91 19.12
C ARG A 390 11.71 -17.46 18.69
N LEU A 391 12.15 -17.08 17.50
CA LEU A 391 12.00 -15.71 16.99
C LEU A 391 10.53 -15.33 16.80
N SER A 392 9.69 -16.28 16.38
CA SER A 392 8.25 -16.05 16.23
C SER A 392 7.53 -15.93 17.57
N GLN A 393 7.93 -16.70 18.59
CA GLN A 393 7.42 -16.57 19.96
C GLN A 393 7.84 -15.24 20.58
N GLU A 394 9.11 -14.86 20.44
CA GLU A 394 9.62 -13.55 20.88
C GLU A 394 8.80 -12.41 20.28
N ARG A 395 8.44 -12.52 19.00
CA ARG A 395 7.60 -11.54 18.32
C ARG A 395 6.16 -11.51 18.83
N LYS A 396 5.59 -12.66 19.23
CA LYS A 396 4.27 -12.68 19.88
C LYS A 396 4.31 -11.99 21.25
N SER A 397 5.41 -12.11 21.99
CA SER A 397 5.61 -11.43 23.28
C SER A 397 6.03 -9.97 23.15
N ILE A 398 6.75 -9.63 22.08
CA ILE A 398 7.30 -8.30 21.80
C ILE A 398 6.76 -7.89 20.42
N PRO A 399 5.63 -7.16 20.35
CA PRO A 399 5.04 -6.70 19.09
C PRO A 399 6.01 -5.86 18.23
N ASP A 400 7.08 -5.36 18.86
CA ASP A 400 8.12 -4.54 18.25
C ASP A 400 9.33 -5.32 17.69
N ALA A 401 9.37 -6.65 17.85
CA ALA A 401 10.41 -7.47 17.23
C ALA A 401 10.36 -7.43 15.69
N ALA A 402 11.52 -7.61 15.03
CA ALA A 402 11.59 -7.64 13.58
C ALA A 402 10.77 -8.82 13.01
N PRO A 403 10.00 -8.63 11.92
CA PRO A 403 9.34 -9.73 11.23
C PRO A 403 10.35 -10.80 10.80
N VAL A 404 9.92 -12.06 10.91
CA VAL A 404 10.70 -13.23 10.54
C VAL A 404 10.11 -13.80 9.26
N ALA A 405 10.85 -13.69 8.16
CA ALA A 405 10.56 -14.42 6.93
C ALA A 405 11.39 -15.70 6.91
N HIS A 406 10.81 -16.81 6.48
CA HIS A 406 11.50 -18.10 6.46
C HIS A 406 11.18 -18.91 5.21
N PHE A 407 12.13 -19.73 4.76
CA PHE A 407 11.94 -20.61 3.61
C PHE A 407 12.66 -21.93 3.81
N TYR A 408 12.03 -23.03 3.39
CA TYR A 408 12.60 -24.38 3.40
C TYR A 408 12.89 -24.82 1.97
N CYS A 409 14.14 -24.66 1.53
CA CYS A 409 14.58 -25.12 0.23
C CYS A 409 14.46 -26.64 0.15
N VAL A 410 13.92 -27.15 -0.95
CA VAL A 410 13.85 -28.59 -1.21
C VAL A 410 14.07 -28.88 -2.68
N ARG A 411 14.94 -29.85 -2.97
CA ARG A 411 15.17 -30.35 -4.32
C ARG A 411 14.18 -31.48 -4.65
N ASN A 412 13.01 -31.12 -5.15
CA ASN A 412 11.94 -32.06 -5.50
C ASN A 412 11.31 -31.73 -6.86
N SER A 413 11.27 -32.71 -7.77
CA SER A 413 10.66 -32.57 -9.12
C SER A 413 9.17 -32.20 -9.07
N ALA A 414 8.48 -32.58 -8.00
CA ALA A 414 7.07 -32.29 -7.79
C ALA A 414 6.79 -30.88 -7.24
N GLU A 415 7.83 -30.16 -6.79
CA GLU A 415 7.78 -28.80 -6.24
C GLU A 415 8.99 -27.97 -6.73
N PRO A 416 9.15 -27.76 -8.05
CA PRO A 416 10.35 -27.14 -8.60
C PRO A 416 10.58 -25.71 -8.06
N GLU A 417 9.50 -24.97 -7.81
CA GLU A 417 9.51 -23.65 -7.17
C GLU A 417 10.33 -23.59 -5.86
N ARG A 418 10.47 -24.69 -5.11
CA ARG A 418 11.24 -24.71 -3.84
C ARG A 418 12.76 -24.77 -4.01
N ALA A 419 13.24 -24.95 -5.24
CA ALA A 419 14.66 -24.91 -5.56
C ALA A 419 15.06 -23.64 -6.34
N MET A 420 14.10 -22.83 -6.80
CA MET A 420 14.33 -21.69 -7.69
C MET A 420 14.56 -20.37 -6.92
N PRO A 421 15.67 -19.63 -7.15
CA PRO A 421 15.96 -18.38 -6.45
C PRO A 421 14.85 -17.33 -6.49
N VAL A 422 14.23 -17.10 -7.65
CA VAL A 422 13.15 -16.11 -7.83
C VAL A 422 11.91 -16.44 -7.00
N GLU A 423 11.53 -17.71 -6.91
CA GLU A 423 10.36 -18.15 -6.13
C GLU A 423 10.65 -18.11 -4.62
N ILE A 424 11.89 -18.41 -4.22
CA ILE A 424 12.36 -18.23 -2.84
C ILE A 424 12.21 -16.75 -2.42
N LEU A 425 12.69 -15.82 -3.25
CA LEU A 425 12.57 -14.38 -2.98
C LEU A 425 11.12 -13.91 -3.00
N ASN A 426 10.31 -14.35 -3.95
CA ASN A 426 8.89 -14.01 -4.00
C ASN A 426 8.12 -14.51 -2.76
N CYS A 427 8.48 -15.68 -2.22
CA CYS A 427 7.92 -16.19 -0.98
C CYS A 427 8.37 -15.38 0.25
N ILE A 428 9.64 -14.95 0.30
CA ILE A 428 10.15 -14.04 1.34
C ILE A 428 9.43 -12.69 1.25
N LEU A 429 9.27 -12.16 0.04
CA LEU A 429 8.53 -10.92 -0.23
C LEU A 429 7.09 -11.03 0.27
N ALA A 430 6.40 -12.13 -0.02
CA ALA A 430 5.04 -12.39 0.48
C ALA A 430 4.99 -12.30 2.03
N GLN A 431 5.96 -12.91 2.72
CA GLN A 431 6.04 -12.86 4.19
C GLN A 431 6.38 -11.48 4.77
N LEU A 432 7.13 -10.66 4.03
CA LEU A 432 7.48 -9.30 4.46
C LEU A 432 6.41 -8.27 4.07
N ALA A 433 5.59 -8.57 3.06
CA ALA A 433 4.55 -7.70 2.52
C ALA A 433 3.38 -7.51 3.49
N SER A 434 3.02 -8.56 4.24
CA SER A 434 2.08 -8.47 5.34
C SER A 434 2.38 -9.53 6.39
N LEU A 435 2.03 -9.21 7.64
CA LEU A 435 2.31 -10.03 8.81
C LEU A 435 1.28 -11.16 9.00
N SER A 436 0.11 -11.05 8.38
CA SER A 436 -0.93 -12.08 8.27
C SER A 436 -1.85 -11.78 7.07
N VAL A 437 -2.64 -12.75 6.62
CA VAL A 437 -3.58 -12.59 5.48
C VAL A 437 -4.63 -11.49 5.76
N ASP A 438 -5.03 -11.36 7.02
CA ASP A 438 -6.02 -10.37 7.49
C ASP A 438 -5.44 -8.96 7.65
N LEU A 439 -4.10 -8.85 7.66
CA LEU A 439 -3.41 -7.58 7.83
C LEU A 439 -3.14 -6.90 6.48
N PRO A 440 -3.16 -5.56 6.46
CA PRO A 440 -2.93 -4.73 5.28
C PRO A 440 -1.65 -5.08 4.53
N ILE A 441 -1.70 -5.09 3.19
CA ILE A 441 -0.52 -5.34 2.36
C ILE A 441 0.24 -4.03 2.14
N ARG A 442 1.55 -4.05 2.41
CA ARG A 442 2.42 -2.88 2.26
C ARG A 442 2.48 -2.35 0.83
N GLU A 443 2.50 -1.03 0.71
CA GLU A 443 2.37 -0.29 -0.55
C GLU A 443 3.32 -0.69 -1.69
N PRO A 444 4.62 -0.99 -1.46
CA PRO A 444 5.56 -1.38 -2.53
C PRO A 444 5.09 -2.57 -3.37
N VAL A 445 4.38 -3.51 -2.73
CA VAL A 445 3.82 -4.72 -3.37
C VAL A 445 2.53 -4.39 -4.09
N VAL A 446 1.63 -3.64 -3.44
CA VAL A 446 0.36 -3.21 -4.03
C VAL A 446 0.60 -2.41 -5.30
N ARG A 447 1.55 -1.47 -5.28
CA ARG A 447 1.91 -0.65 -6.45
C ARG A 447 2.34 -1.49 -7.64
N ARG A 448 3.26 -2.44 -7.43
CA ARG A 448 3.77 -3.34 -8.49
C ARG A 448 2.66 -4.22 -9.06
N TYR A 449 1.83 -4.79 -8.18
CA TYR A 449 0.66 -5.55 -8.60
C TYR A 449 -0.28 -4.71 -9.48
N MET A 450 -0.59 -3.48 -9.06
CA MET A 450 -1.46 -2.58 -9.81
C MET A 450 -0.85 -2.17 -11.17
N ILE A 451 0.47 -1.96 -11.25
CA ILE A 451 1.17 -1.66 -12.51
C ILE A 451 1.06 -2.84 -13.47
N LYS A 452 1.41 -4.07 -13.04
CA LYS A 452 1.31 -5.25 -13.91
C LYS A 452 -0.15 -5.56 -14.31
N LYS A 453 -1.10 -5.34 -13.39
CA LYS A 453 -2.53 -5.50 -13.65
C LYS A 453 -3.05 -4.49 -14.67
N LYS A 454 -2.58 -3.24 -14.65
CA LYS A 454 -2.91 -2.22 -15.66
C LYS A 454 -2.28 -2.52 -17.02
N ALA A 455 -1.08 -3.09 -17.04
CA ALA A 455 -0.37 -3.43 -18.28
C ALA A 455 -0.95 -4.66 -19.01
N THR A 456 -1.78 -5.47 -18.34
CA THR A 456 -2.27 -6.76 -18.87
C THR A 456 -3.80 -6.78 -18.92
N SER A 457 -4.39 -6.94 -20.12
CA SER A 457 -5.84 -6.99 -20.32
C SER A 457 -6.53 -8.27 -19.80
N GLU A 458 -5.76 -9.32 -19.44
CA GLU A 458 -6.24 -10.60 -18.93
C GLU A 458 -5.63 -10.93 -17.54
N PRO A 459 -6.40 -10.88 -16.44
CA PRO A 459 -5.87 -11.12 -15.09
C PRO A 459 -5.38 -12.57 -14.83
N LYS A 460 -5.71 -13.53 -15.71
CA LYS A 460 -5.26 -14.94 -15.61
C LYS A 460 -3.87 -15.19 -16.22
N LYS A 461 -3.27 -14.20 -16.88
CA LYS A 461 -1.91 -14.26 -17.45
C LYS A 461 -0.97 -13.23 -16.80
N LEU A 462 -1.28 -12.78 -15.60
CA LEU A 462 -0.43 -11.84 -14.89
C LEU A 462 0.92 -12.52 -14.61
N SER A 463 1.99 -12.00 -15.20
CA SER A 463 3.34 -12.53 -14.95
C SER A 463 3.75 -12.25 -13.51
N ARG A 464 4.45 -13.22 -12.90
CA ARG A 464 5.09 -13.04 -11.59
C ARG A 464 6.17 -11.97 -11.64
N LEU A 465 6.66 -11.59 -10.46
CA LEU A 465 7.86 -10.75 -10.37
C LEU A 465 9.07 -11.57 -10.83
N ASP A 466 9.89 -10.96 -11.67
CA ASP A 466 11.20 -11.50 -11.98
C ASP A 466 12.18 -11.27 -10.81
N LEU A 467 13.41 -11.77 -10.96
CA LEU A 467 14.41 -11.73 -9.90
C LEU A 467 14.72 -10.29 -9.44
N ASP A 468 14.97 -9.39 -10.39
CA ASP A 468 15.33 -8.00 -10.08
C ASP A 468 14.14 -7.24 -9.50
N GLU A 469 12.93 -7.42 -10.05
CA GLU A 469 11.71 -6.84 -9.52
C GLU A 469 11.44 -7.28 -8.07
N ALA A 470 11.70 -8.56 -7.75
CA ALA A 470 11.56 -9.10 -6.40
C ALA A 470 12.62 -8.53 -5.44
N ILE A 471 13.87 -8.41 -5.87
CA ILE A 471 14.95 -7.79 -5.08
C ILE A 471 14.62 -6.33 -4.75
N GLU A 472 14.21 -5.54 -5.76
CA GLU A 472 13.84 -4.14 -5.55
C GLU A 472 12.62 -3.98 -4.64
N ALA A 473 11.61 -4.85 -4.78
CA ALA A 473 10.45 -4.85 -3.89
C ALA A 473 10.83 -5.16 -2.44
N ILE A 474 11.72 -6.13 -2.21
CA ILE A 474 12.22 -6.46 -0.87
C ILE A 474 13.04 -5.29 -0.32
N LEU A 475 13.95 -4.69 -1.10
CA LEU A 475 14.74 -3.54 -0.67
C LEU A 475 13.86 -2.34 -0.28
N GLU A 476 12.80 -2.06 -1.04
CA GLU A 476 11.82 -1.02 -0.70
C GLU A 476 11.11 -1.32 0.64
N LEU A 477 10.72 -2.57 0.90
CA LEU A 477 10.14 -2.94 2.20
C LEU A 477 11.14 -2.83 3.35
N LEU A 478 12.39 -3.24 3.09
CA LEU A 478 13.49 -3.15 4.04
C LEU A 478 13.98 -1.72 4.23
N SER A 479 13.61 -0.77 3.35
CA SER A 479 13.93 0.65 3.55
C SER A 479 13.20 1.28 4.73
N GLN A 480 12.07 0.67 5.13
CA GLN A 480 11.18 1.19 6.17
C GLN A 480 11.16 0.31 7.42
N ASN A 481 11.56 -0.97 7.33
CA ASN A 481 11.43 -1.93 8.42
C ASN A 481 12.59 -2.94 8.47
N PRO A 482 13.15 -3.24 9.66
CA PRO A 482 14.11 -4.32 9.82
C PRO A 482 13.46 -5.68 9.57
N ALA A 483 14.25 -6.70 9.21
CA ALA A 483 13.74 -8.06 9.02
C ALA A 483 14.79 -9.11 9.39
N THR A 484 14.31 -10.27 9.83
CA THR A 484 15.12 -11.49 9.93
C THR A 484 14.67 -12.49 8.87
N ILE A 485 15.59 -12.96 8.05
CA ILE A 485 15.35 -13.93 6.98
C ILE A 485 16.03 -15.25 7.36
N VAL A 486 15.28 -16.35 7.39
CA VAL A 486 15.80 -17.69 7.72
C VAL A 486 15.65 -18.63 6.52
N ILE A 487 16.76 -19.14 6.00
CA ILE A 487 16.78 -20.05 4.85
C ILE A 487 17.32 -21.40 5.30
N ASP A 488 16.47 -22.41 5.29
CA ASP A 488 16.87 -23.78 5.55
C ASP A 488 17.31 -24.49 4.26
N ALA A 489 18.40 -25.26 4.36
CA ALA A 489 18.92 -26.15 3.33
C ALA A 489 19.25 -25.45 2.01
N LEU A 490 20.06 -24.39 2.05
CA LEU A 490 20.49 -23.66 0.85
C LEU A 490 21.19 -24.56 -0.19
N ASP A 491 21.79 -25.68 0.25
CA ASP A 491 22.34 -26.73 -0.61
C ASP A 491 21.29 -27.45 -1.48
N GLU A 492 20.00 -27.32 -1.17
CA GLU A 492 18.90 -27.87 -1.96
C GLU A 492 18.35 -26.90 -3.03
N CYS A 493 18.83 -25.64 -3.06
CA CYS A 493 18.57 -24.71 -4.15
C CYS A 493 19.34 -25.14 -5.41
N ASP A 494 18.77 -24.90 -6.60
CA ASP A 494 19.38 -25.29 -7.87
C ASP A 494 20.82 -24.76 -7.98
N PRO A 495 21.85 -25.64 -8.05
CA PRO A 495 23.25 -25.24 -8.10
C PRO A 495 23.59 -24.28 -9.25
N GLN A 496 22.86 -24.33 -10.37
CA GLN A 496 23.14 -23.48 -11.53
C GLN A 496 22.74 -22.02 -11.28
N THR A 497 21.63 -21.80 -10.59
CA THR A 497 21.03 -20.47 -10.38
C THR A 497 21.23 -19.93 -8.95
N ARG A 498 21.63 -20.77 -7.99
CA ARG A 498 21.87 -20.41 -6.56
C ARG A 498 22.69 -19.14 -6.34
N HIS A 499 23.62 -18.83 -7.24
CA HIS A 499 24.44 -17.62 -7.18
C HIS A 499 23.62 -16.31 -7.20
N GLU A 500 22.45 -16.32 -7.83
CA GLU A 500 21.49 -15.21 -7.86
C GLU A 500 20.93 -14.90 -6.46
N LEU A 501 20.73 -15.93 -5.63
CA LEU A 501 20.23 -15.76 -4.27
C LEU A 501 21.30 -15.12 -3.35
N PHE A 502 22.57 -15.49 -3.54
CA PHE A 502 23.68 -14.80 -2.86
C PHE A 502 23.79 -13.34 -3.27
N TYR A 503 23.59 -13.04 -4.56
CA TYR A 503 23.56 -11.66 -5.05
C TYR A 503 22.45 -10.86 -4.33
N ALA A 504 21.24 -11.40 -4.22
CA ALA A 504 20.15 -10.77 -3.48
C ALA A 504 20.50 -10.54 -1.98
N PHE A 505 21.04 -11.55 -1.28
CA PHE A 505 21.40 -11.41 0.14
C PHE A 505 22.48 -10.35 0.39
N HIS A 506 23.47 -10.26 -0.50
CA HIS A 506 24.48 -9.20 -0.40
C HIS A 506 23.88 -7.82 -0.60
N ARG A 507 22.99 -7.64 -1.58
CA ARG A 507 22.26 -6.37 -1.78
C ARG A 507 21.43 -6.00 -0.55
N PHE A 508 20.67 -6.94 0.02
CA PHE A 508 19.86 -6.67 1.21
C PHE A 508 20.69 -6.19 2.41
N ILE A 509 21.91 -6.70 2.56
CA ILE A 509 22.80 -6.30 3.66
C ILE A 509 23.50 -4.96 3.40
N GLN A 510 23.86 -4.68 2.14
CA GLN A 510 24.64 -3.49 1.78
C GLN A 510 23.78 -2.25 1.51
N GLU A 511 22.61 -2.44 0.90
CA GLU A 511 21.78 -1.35 0.38
C GLU A 511 20.60 -1.00 1.30
N SER A 512 20.22 -1.90 2.22
CA SER A 512 19.14 -1.61 3.17
C SER A 512 19.59 -0.59 4.23
N PRO A 513 18.82 0.48 4.46
CA PRO A 513 19.08 1.44 5.54
C PRO A 513 18.66 0.92 6.92
N THR A 514 17.93 -0.20 7.00
CA THR A 514 17.50 -0.80 8.27
C THR A 514 18.23 -2.12 8.56
N LEU A 515 18.08 -2.64 9.78
CA LEU A 515 18.79 -3.85 10.22
C LEU A 515 18.23 -5.11 9.55
N VAL A 516 19.07 -5.82 8.79
CA VAL A 516 18.74 -7.07 8.13
C VAL A 516 19.60 -8.21 8.67
N LYS A 517 18.96 -9.23 9.22
CA LYS A 517 19.61 -10.43 9.75
C LYS A 517 19.27 -11.63 8.88
N ILE A 518 20.26 -12.34 8.36
CA ILE A 518 20.03 -13.53 7.54
C ILE A 518 20.63 -14.75 8.24
N PHE A 519 19.83 -15.78 8.48
CA PHE A 519 20.28 -17.07 9.02
C PHE A 519 20.15 -18.12 7.93
N ILE A 520 21.26 -18.79 7.59
CA ILE A 520 21.29 -19.78 6.50
C ILE A 520 21.77 -21.09 7.06
N SER A 521 21.07 -22.19 6.77
CA SER A 521 21.61 -23.53 6.94
C SER A 521 22.02 -24.15 5.61
N SER A 522 23.14 -24.89 5.59
CA SER A 522 23.51 -25.69 4.42
C SER A 522 24.48 -26.83 4.74
N ARG A 523 24.76 -27.67 3.74
CA ARG A 523 25.97 -28.50 3.68
C ARG A 523 27.18 -27.69 3.19
N ASP A 524 28.35 -28.32 3.26
CA ASP A 524 29.64 -27.76 2.84
C ASP A 524 29.88 -27.93 1.34
N ASP A 525 28.91 -27.54 0.51
CA ASP A 525 29.08 -27.53 -0.94
C ASP A 525 30.18 -26.53 -1.31
N HIS A 526 30.99 -26.87 -2.31
CA HIS A 526 32.21 -26.12 -2.64
C HIS A 526 31.91 -24.64 -2.99
N ASP A 527 30.82 -24.38 -3.70
CA ASP A 527 30.38 -23.04 -4.08
C ASP A 527 29.89 -22.22 -2.88
N ILE A 528 29.15 -22.84 -1.96
CA ILE A 528 28.65 -22.19 -0.74
C ILE A 528 29.82 -21.82 0.19
N VAL A 529 30.72 -22.77 0.45
CA VAL A 529 31.90 -22.56 1.31
C VAL A 529 32.75 -21.40 0.76
N HIS A 530 32.97 -21.36 -0.55
CA HIS A 530 33.74 -20.28 -1.17
C HIS A 530 33.08 -18.91 -0.96
N ARG A 531 31.76 -18.81 -1.18
CA ARG A 531 31.00 -17.54 -1.09
C ARG A 531 30.79 -17.07 0.35
N LEU A 532 30.59 -17.98 1.31
CA LEU A 532 30.35 -17.68 2.72
C LEU A 532 31.61 -17.72 3.60
N SER A 533 32.80 -17.94 3.02
CA SER A 533 34.08 -18.04 3.76
C SER A 533 34.42 -16.86 4.67
N LYS A 534 33.88 -15.66 4.39
CA LYS A 534 34.10 -14.42 5.17
C LYS A 534 32.98 -14.10 6.16
N VAL A 535 31.93 -14.92 6.21
CA VAL A 535 30.73 -14.72 7.02
C VAL A 535 30.90 -15.49 8.35
N PRO A 536 30.39 -14.98 9.49
CA PRO A 536 30.32 -15.75 10.73
C PRO A 536 29.64 -17.10 10.51
N SER A 537 30.31 -18.19 10.87
CA SER A 537 29.79 -19.55 10.68
C SER A 537 29.74 -20.35 11.99
N LEU A 538 28.82 -21.30 12.04
CA LEU A 538 28.63 -22.24 13.13
C LEU A 538 28.61 -23.66 12.55
N TYR A 539 29.67 -24.41 12.84
CA TYR A 539 29.75 -25.82 12.49
C TYR A 539 29.13 -26.70 13.57
N ILE A 540 28.27 -27.63 13.19
CA ILE A 540 27.66 -28.60 14.12
C ILE A 540 28.67 -29.71 14.41
N ASN A 541 29.27 -29.70 15.60
CA ASN A 541 30.18 -30.76 16.03
C ASN A 541 29.39 -31.93 16.61
N THR A 542 30.00 -33.12 16.61
CA THR A 542 29.43 -34.34 17.21
C THR A 542 29.16 -34.19 18.71
N SER A 543 29.91 -33.34 19.41
CA SER A 543 29.68 -33.04 20.82
C SER A 543 28.42 -32.20 21.05
N ASP A 544 28.09 -31.32 20.11
CA ASP A 544 27.02 -30.32 20.26
C ASP A 544 25.64 -30.98 20.21
N ASN A 545 25.44 -31.95 19.32
CA ASN A 545 24.16 -32.64 19.14
C ASN A 545 24.10 -34.02 19.83
N SER A 546 25.10 -34.37 20.65
CA SER A 546 25.20 -35.69 21.29
C SER A 546 24.02 -36.01 22.22
N SER A 547 23.61 -35.04 23.06
CA SER A 547 22.46 -35.17 23.96
C SER A 547 21.14 -35.29 23.20
N ASP A 548 20.97 -34.50 22.13
CA ASP A 548 19.80 -34.56 21.28
C ASP A 548 19.69 -35.93 20.57
N ILE A 549 20.81 -36.48 20.10
CA ILE A 549 20.88 -37.83 19.50
C ILE A 549 20.54 -38.90 20.53
N GLU A 550 21.08 -38.82 21.75
CA GLU A 550 20.75 -39.78 22.81
C GLU A 550 19.25 -39.80 23.11
N ASN A 551 18.64 -38.62 23.30
CA ASN A 551 17.20 -38.50 23.54
C ASN A 551 16.38 -39.06 22.37
N TYR A 552 16.80 -38.75 21.14
CA TYR A 552 16.16 -39.29 19.93
C TYR A 552 16.25 -40.81 19.86
N VAL A 553 17.44 -41.40 20.05
CA VAL A 553 17.66 -42.85 19.98
C VAL A 553 16.84 -43.57 21.05
N ARG A 554 16.88 -43.10 22.31
CA ARG A 554 16.09 -43.68 23.39
C ARG A 554 14.59 -43.63 23.09
N SER A 555 14.10 -42.49 22.59
CA SER A 555 12.70 -42.34 22.20
C SER A 555 12.30 -43.29 21.05
N GLN A 556 13.13 -43.42 20.02
CA GLN A 556 12.82 -44.30 18.87
C GLN A 556 12.91 -45.79 19.22
N VAL A 557 13.88 -46.20 20.03
CA VAL A 557 14.00 -47.60 20.49
C VAL A 557 12.81 -47.96 21.39
N ALA A 558 12.48 -47.11 22.37
CA ALA A 558 11.31 -47.31 23.22
C ALA A 558 10.01 -47.40 22.40
N LYS A 559 9.89 -46.54 21.37
CA LYS A 559 8.76 -46.57 20.43
C LYS A 559 8.70 -47.90 19.68
N ALA A 560 9.81 -48.36 19.11
CA ALA A 560 9.87 -49.62 18.36
C ALA A 560 9.52 -50.86 19.23
N ILE A 561 9.89 -50.83 20.52
CA ILE A 561 9.50 -51.86 21.50
C ILE A 561 8.00 -51.77 21.80
N SER A 562 7.49 -50.57 22.10
CA SER A 562 6.07 -50.36 22.43
C SER A 562 5.11 -50.67 21.28
N GLU A 563 5.56 -50.51 20.03
CA GLU A 563 4.81 -50.84 18.82
C GLU A 563 4.98 -52.30 18.40
N GLU A 564 5.62 -53.14 19.24
CA GLU A 564 5.89 -54.57 19.00
C GLU A 564 6.73 -54.87 17.74
N ARG A 565 7.38 -53.85 17.16
CA ARG A 565 8.21 -53.97 15.94
C ARG A 565 9.56 -54.64 16.22
N LEU A 566 10.08 -54.46 17.44
CA LEU A 566 11.34 -55.07 17.86
C LEU A 566 11.06 -56.21 18.84
N LEU A 567 11.41 -57.44 18.46
CA LEU A 567 11.27 -58.67 19.28
C LEU A 567 9.88 -58.81 19.95
N CYS A 568 8.82 -58.40 19.26
CA CYS A 568 7.43 -58.44 19.76
C CYS A 568 7.22 -57.69 21.09
N GLY A 569 8.05 -56.69 21.39
CA GLY A 569 7.97 -55.89 22.62
C GLY A 569 8.63 -56.52 23.85
N GLU A 570 9.14 -57.76 23.76
CA GLU A 570 9.82 -58.46 24.85
C GLU A 570 11.35 -58.30 24.72
N VAL A 571 11.87 -57.15 25.17
CA VAL A 571 13.32 -56.84 25.16
C VAL A 571 13.84 -56.71 26.59
N SER A 572 14.90 -57.43 26.94
CA SER A 572 15.57 -57.26 28.24
C SER A 572 16.20 -55.88 28.37
N GLN A 573 16.19 -55.32 29.60
CA GLN A 573 16.77 -54.01 29.88
C GLN A 573 18.27 -53.93 29.53
N ASP A 574 18.99 -55.06 29.64
CA ASP A 574 20.39 -55.18 29.23
C ASP A 574 20.56 -55.01 27.71
N LEU A 575 19.72 -55.70 26.92
CA LEU A 575 19.74 -55.58 25.47
C LEU A 575 19.30 -54.18 25.00
N GLU A 576 18.28 -53.60 25.63
CA GLU A 576 17.81 -52.25 25.31
C GLU A 576 18.93 -51.21 25.51
N GLU A 577 19.62 -51.23 26.65
CA GLU A 577 20.72 -50.31 26.89
C GLU A 577 21.91 -50.60 25.96
N HIS A 578 22.18 -51.87 25.64
CA HIS A 578 23.21 -52.24 24.67
C HIS A 578 22.90 -51.72 23.25
N ILE A 579 21.64 -51.79 22.81
CA ILE A 579 21.16 -51.22 21.55
C ILE A 579 21.40 -49.71 21.57
N VAL A 580 20.90 -49.00 22.60
CA VAL A 580 21.03 -47.54 22.70
C VAL A 580 22.49 -47.10 22.65
N GLN A 581 23.37 -47.70 23.46
CA GLN A 581 24.79 -47.35 23.48
C GLN A 581 25.49 -47.63 22.15
N THR A 582 25.18 -48.76 21.52
CA THR A 582 25.75 -49.10 20.21
C THR A 582 25.30 -48.11 19.13
N LEU A 583 24.02 -47.75 19.11
CA LEU A 583 23.46 -46.79 18.15
C LEU A 583 24.02 -45.39 18.33
N ILE A 584 24.16 -44.90 19.57
CA ILE A 584 24.78 -43.59 19.88
C ILE A 584 26.23 -43.58 19.40
N SER A 585 27.01 -44.62 19.72
CA SER A 585 28.42 -44.69 19.31
C SER A 585 28.60 -44.74 17.79
N LYS A 586 27.67 -45.41 17.08
CA LYS A 586 27.69 -45.50 15.61
C LYS A 586 27.10 -44.27 14.92
N ALA A 587 26.29 -43.45 15.60
CA ALA A 587 25.60 -42.30 15.01
C ALA A 587 26.53 -41.25 14.38
N GLN A 588 27.76 -41.08 14.90
CA GLN A 588 28.76 -40.12 14.39
C GLN A 588 28.20 -38.70 14.18
N GLY A 589 27.29 -38.24 15.05
CA GLY A 589 26.66 -36.91 14.95
C GLY A 589 25.50 -36.82 13.93
N MET A 590 25.02 -37.94 13.39
CA MET A 590 23.93 -38.01 12.41
C MET A 590 22.70 -38.73 13.00
N PHE A 591 21.53 -38.10 12.95
CA PHE A 591 20.26 -38.69 13.40
C PHE A 591 19.72 -39.76 12.45
N ARG A 592 20.05 -39.66 11.15
CA ARG A 592 19.57 -40.60 10.12
C ARG A 592 20.12 -42.00 10.31
N LEU A 593 21.39 -42.14 10.70
CA LEU A 593 22.03 -43.44 10.79
C LEU A 593 21.41 -44.33 11.89
N PRO A 594 21.15 -43.84 13.12
CA PRO A 594 20.38 -44.59 14.11
C PRO A 594 18.98 -44.98 13.62
N SER A 595 18.26 -44.09 12.92
CA SER A 595 16.93 -44.43 12.39
C SER A 595 16.97 -45.61 11.40
N LEU A 596 17.98 -45.68 10.54
CA LEU A 596 18.16 -46.79 9.59
C LEU A 596 18.57 -48.08 10.32
N HIS A 597 19.46 -47.98 11.31
CA HIS A 597 19.87 -49.14 12.09
C HIS A 597 18.74 -49.74 12.93
N ILE A 598 17.87 -48.91 13.51
CA ILE A 598 16.67 -49.38 14.24
C ILE A 598 15.77 -50.17 13.29
N GLU A 599 15.59 -49.72 12.05
CA GLU A 599 14.81 -50.47 11.05
C GLU A 599 15.45 -51.79 10.67
N THR A 600 16.77 -51.85 10.52
CA THR A 600 17.49 -53.11 10.31
C THR A 600 17.28 -54.08 11.49
N LEU A 601 17.19 -53.57 12.71
CA LEU A 601 16.91 -54.38 13.91
C LEU A 601 15.45 -54.82 14.01
N CYS A 602 14.52 -54.07 13.41
CA CYS A 602 13.10 -54.42 13.34
C CYS A 602 12.78 -55.39 12.18
N ASP A 603 13.78 -55.89 11.44
CA ASP A 603 13.58 -56.85 10.36
C ASP A 603 13.23 -58.24 10.92
N PRO A 604 11.99 -58.74 10.75
CA PRO A 604 11.54 -60.02 11.31
C PRO A 604 12.24 -61.24 10.68
N TYR A 605 12.90 -61.07 9.53
CA TYR A 605 13.65 -62.15 8.89
C TYR A 605 15.05 -62.33 9.50
N GLN A 606 15.67 -61.24 9.98
CA GLN A 606 17.02 -61.26 10.53
C GLN A 606 17.05 -61.34 12.05
N VAL A 607 16.11 -60.71 12.74
CA VAL A 607 16.11 -60.58 14.21
C VAL A 607 14.87 -61.26 14.80
N LYS A 608 15.04 -62.52 15.21
CA LYS A 608 13.98 -63.33 15.86
C LYS A 608 14.21 -63.58 17.35
N THR A 609 15.46 -63.43 17.79
CA THR A 609 15.90 -63.66 19.18
C THR A 609 16.84 -62.55 19.60
N GLU A 610 16.98 -62.35 20.91
CA GLU A 610 17.95 -61.39 21.46
C GLU A 610 19.39 -61.67 20.98
N ASP A 611 19.77 -62.94 20.81
CA ASP A 611 21.11 -63.31 20.34
C ASP A 611 21.33 -62.90 18.88
N ASN A 612 20.29 -63.00 18.04
CA ASN A 612 20.35 -62.48 16.67
C ASN A 612 20.45 -60.94 16.67
N ALA A 613 19.72 -60.26 17.56
CA ALA A 613 19.83 -58.81 17.71
C ALA A 613 21.26 -58.39 18.08
N ARG A 614 21.90 -59.05 19.06
CA ARG A 614 23.30 -58.81 19.45
C ARG A 614 24.27 -59.04 18.29
N HIS A 615 24.05 -60.09 17.49
CA HIS A 615 24.89 -60.38 16.31
C HIS A 615 24.74 -59.32 15.20
N VAL A 616 23.52 -58.87 14.93
CA VAL A 616 23.23 -57.83 13.93
C VAL A 616 23.82 -56.47 14.37
N LEU A 617 23.70 -56.11 15.65
CA LEU A 617 24.30 -54.88 16.22
C LEU A 617 25.81 -54.78 15.94
N GLY A 618 26.52 -55.90 16.04
CA GLY A 618 27.96 -55.99 15.73
C GLY A 618 28.29 -55.70 14.26
N LYS A 619 27.40 -56.06 13.34
CA LYS A 619 27.58 -55.92 11.88
C LYS A 619 27.03 -54.63 11.29
N LEU A 620 26.35 -53.79 12.06
CA LEU A 620 25.78 -52.55 11.53
C LEU A 620 26.85 -51.66 10.88
N PRO A 621 26.58 -51.12 9.69
CA PRO A 621 27.50 -50.27 8.93
C PRO A 621 27.85 -48.98 9.68
N LYS A 622 28.95 -48.34 9.28
CA LYS A 622 29.39 -47.06 9.85
C LYS A 622 29.09 -45.88 8.94
N LYS A 623 28.88 -46.12 7.64
CA LYS A 623 28.58 -45.08 6.66
C LYS A 623 27.13 -45.16 6.20
N LEU A 624 26.61 -44.00 5.81
CA LEU A 624 25.23 -43.87 5.32
C LEU A 624 24.99 -44.64 4.01
N ASN A 625 25.92 -44.60 3.05
CA ASN A 625 25.79 -45.32 1.78
C ASN A 625 25.77 -46.84 1.96
N GLU A 626 26.64 -47.38 2.82
CA GLU A 626 26.65 -48.82 3.17
C GLU A 626 25.31 -49.25 3.79
N SER A 627 24.66 -48.35 4.56
CA SER A 627 23.33 -48.59 5.12
C SER A 627 22.24 -48.61 4.06
N TYR A 628 22.32 -47.71 3.06
CA TYR A 628 21.40 -47.72 1.92
C TYR A 628 21.60 -48.95 1.05
N GLU A 629 22.84 -49.33 0.76
CA GLU A 629 23.17 -50.56 0.03
C GLU A 629 22.56 -51.80 0.70
N LEU A 630 22.72 -51.95 2.01
CA LEU A 630 22.13 -53.06 2.78
C LEU A 630 20.60 -53.10 2.69
N ILE A 631 19.92 -51.95 2.87
CA ILE A 631 18.46 -51.88 2.76
C ILE A 631 18.01 -52.16 1.33
N PHE A 632 18.78 -51.70 0.34
CA PHE A 632 18.46 -51.93 -1.07
C PHE A 632 18.66 -53.39 -1.48
N GLU A 633 19.70 -54.04 -0.97
CA GLU A 633 19.90 -55.48 -1.08
C GLU A 633 18.75 -56.25 -0.43
N GLN A 634 18.29 -55.85 0.76
CA GLN A 634 17.12 -56.44 1.41
C GLN A 634 15.86 -56.34 0.52
N ILE A 635 15.60 -55.14 -0.03
CA ILE A 635 14.47 -54.93 -0.96
C ILE A 635 14.59 -55.83 -2.20
N ASN A 636 15.79 -55.99 -2.74
CA ASN A 636 16.03 -56.82 -3.94
C ASN A 636 16.00 -58.33 -3.67
N MET A 637 16.31 -58.77 -2.44
CA MET A 637 16.23 -60.18 -2.02
C MET A 637 14.81 -60.60 -1.59
N GLY A 638 13.86 -59.66 -1.49
CA GLY A 638 12.47 -59.95 -1.14
C GLY A 638 11.73 -60.79 -2.21
N GLU A 639 10.64 -61.45 -1.80
CA GLU A 639 9.82 -62.25 -2.70
C GLU A 639 9.10 -61.38 -3.76
N TYR A 640 9.01 -61.90 -4.99
CA TYR A 640 8.27 -61.25 -6.09
C TYR A 640 6.79 -61.06 -5.71
N PRO A 641 6.15 -59.89 -5.97
CA PRO A 641 6.59 -58.76 -6.82
C PRO A 641 7.23 -57.56 -6.09
N ASN A 642 7.62 -57.70 -4.82
CA ASN A 642 8.04 -56.58 -3.96
C ASN A 642 9.21 -55.75 -4.53
N PRO A 643 10.29 -56.32 -5.13
CA PRO A 643 11.39 -55.54 -5.70
C PRO A 643 10.96 -54.64 -6.87
N GLU A 644 10.04 -55.12 -7.72
CA GLU A 644 9.57 -54.35 -8.88
C GLU A 644 8.64 -53.21 -8.46
N ILE A 645 7.82 -53.44 -7.43
CA ILE A 645 6.96 -52.41 -6.83
C ILE A 645 7.84 -51.35 -6.16
N ALA A 646 8.85 -51.75 -5.39
CA ALA A 646 9.81 -50.82 -4.78
C ALA A 646 10.50 -49.96 -5.85
N SER A 647 10.98 -50.56 -6.95
CA SER A 647 11.58 -49.81 -8.05
C SER A 647 10.62 -48.79 -8.67
N ARG A 648 9.35 -49.15 -8.84
CA ARG A 648 8.30 -48.25 -9.35
C ARG A 648 8.03 -47.08 -8.39
N ILE A 649 7.90 -47.35 -7.09
CA ILE A 649 7.70 -46.32 -6.06
C ILE A 649 8.84 -45.30 -6.11
N MET A 650 10.09 -45.76 -6.10
CA MET A 650 11.26 -44.88 -6.13
C MET A 650 11.28 -44.04 -7.41
N LYS A 651 11.03 -44.64 -8.58
CA LYS A 651 11.01 -43.92 -9.87
C LYS A 651 9.91 -42.85 -9.93
N TRP A 652 8.71 -43.14 -9.45
CA TRP A 652 7.62 -42.15 -9.39
C TRP A 652 7.97 -40.98 -8.46
N LEU A 653 8.57 -41.24 -7.29
CA LEU A 653 9.03 -40.16 -6.40
C LEU A 653 10.18 -39.32 -6.99
N MET A 654 10.97 -39.90 -7.91
CA MET A 654 12.03 -39.19 -8.63
C MET A 654 11.49 -38.27 -9.73
N CYS A 655 10.47 -38.70 -10.48
CA CYS A 655 10.03 -38.03 -11.72
C CYS A 655 8.64 -37.38 -11.68
N ALA A 656 7.87 -37.54 -10.61
CA ALA A 656 6.55 -36.93 -10.49
C ALA A 656 6.64 -35.40 -10.68
N VAL A 657 5.76 -34.87 -11.54
CA VAL A 657 5.74 -33.47 -11.97
C VAL A 657 4.91 -32.59 -11.03
N ARG A 658 4.03 -33.21 -10.25
CA ARG A 658 3.26 -32.60 -9.17
C ARG A 658 3.17 -33.54 -7.98
N LYS A 659 2.85 -32.99 -6.81
CA LYS A 659 2.42 -33.81 -5.66
C LYS A 659 1.21 -34.66 -6.05
N MET A 660 1.28 -35.95 -5.74
CA MET A 660 0.17 -36.89 -5.88
C MET A 660 -0.31 -37.25 -4.48
N ASP A 661 -1.62 -37.25 -4.27
CA ASP A 661 -2.17 -37.72 -3.01
C ASP A 661 -1.91 -39.24 -2.85
N THR A 662 -2.09 -39.78 -1.64
CA THR A 662 -1.83 -41.20 -1.37
C THR A 662 -2.60 -42.14 -2.26
N ALA A 663 -3.87 -41.83 -2.58
CA ALA A 663 -4.72 -42.68 -3.40
C ALA A 663 -4.28 -42.65 -4.87
N GLU A 664 -3.97 -41.47 -5.39
CA GLU A 664 -3.43 -41.27 -6.73
C GLU A 664 -2.06 -41.92 -6.91
N PHE A 665 -1.19 -41.77 -5.91
CA PHE A 665 0.14 -42.37 -5.95
C PHE A 665 0.08 -43.90 -5.92
N VAL A 666 -0.75 -44.47 -5.04
CA VAL A 666 -0.98 -45.92 -4.96
C VAL A 666 -1.57 -46.45 -6.27
N ALA A 667 -2.53 -45.73 -6.86
CA ALA A 667 -3.07 -46.07 -8.16
C ALA A 667 -2.00 -46.08 -9.27
N ALA A 668 -1.07 -45.11 -9.27
CA ALA A 668 -0.02 -45.00 -10.28
C ALA A 668 1.03 -46.11 -10.22
N ILE A 669 1.28 -46.69 -9.05
CA ILE A 669 2.24 -47.81 -8.86
C ILE A 669 1.59 -49.18 -9.00
N SER A 670 0.26 -49.27 -8.93
CA SER A 670 -0.51 -50.53 -8.94
C SER A 670 -0.60 -51.19 -10.32
N VAL A 671 -0.14 -50.52 -11.37
CA VAL A 671 -0.13 -51.05 -12.75
C VAL A 671 1.23 -51.68 -13.06
N ASP A 672 1.23 -52.95 -13.47
CA ASP A 672 2.44 -53.70 -13.84
C ASP A 672 2.88 -53.50 -15.30
N ALA A 673 3.90 -54.24 -15.75
CA ALA A 673 4.40 -54.20 -17.12
C ALA A 673 3.44 -54.75 -18.18
N SER A 674 2.47 -55.56 -17.75
CA SER A 674 1.44 -56.16 -18.61
C SER A 674 0.15 -55.34 -18.65
N GLY A 675 0.07 -54.25 -17.89
CA GLY A 675 -1.12 -53.41 -17.75
C GLY A 675 -2.17 -54.00 -16.79
N GLN A 676 -1.84 -55.04 -16.02
CA GLN A 676 -2.71 -55.57 -14.98
C GLN A 676 -2.56 -54.74 -13.69
N CYS A 677 -3.71 -54.46 -13.06
CA CYS A 677 -3.78 -53.72 -11.80
C CYS A 677 -3.91 -54.70 -10.63
N PHE A 678 -3.08 -54.54 -9.59
CA PHE A 678 -3.18 -55.28 -8.34
C PHE A 678 -3.61 -54.38 -7.18
N ASN A 679 -4.24 -54.96 -6.16
CA ASN A 679 -4.72 -54.21 -5.01
C ASN A 679 -3.56 -53.94 -4.04
N LEU A 680 -3.12 -52.69 -3.95
CA LEU A 680 -2.07 -52.25 -3.05
C LEU A 680 -2.62 -51.20 -2.08
N LYS A 681 -2.25 -51.28 -0.80
CA LYS A 681 -2.62 -50.30 0.23
C LYS A 681 -1.44 -49.40 0.56
N ALA A 682 -1.72 -48.23 1.13
CA ALA A 682 -0.69 -47.31 1.61
C ALA A 682 0.27 -47.94 2.64
N ALA A 683 -0.22 -48.88 3.46
CA ALA A 683 0.61 -49.62 4.41
C ALA A 683 1.63 -50.53 3.70
N ASP A 684 1.25 -51.12 2.57
CA ASP A 684 2.13 -52.01 1.78
C ASP A 684 3.28 -51.22 1.15
N VAL A 685 3.04 -49.98 0.72
CA VAL A 685 4.09 -49.05 0.23
C VAL A 685 5.16 -48.82 1.31
N LEU A 686 4.73 -48.56 2.55
CA LEU A 686 5.64 -48.29 3.66
C LEU A 686 6.43 -49.54 4.07
N SER A 687 5.79 -50.72 4.07
CA SER A 687 6.48 -51.98 4.40
C SER A 687 7.49 -52.38 3.32
N ILE A 688 7.15 -52.21 2.04
CA ILE A 688 8.02 -52.56 0.91
C ILE A 688 9.26 -51.65 0.84
N CYS A 689 9.13 -50.37 1.21
CA CYS A 689 10.21 -49.39 1.09
C CYS A 689 11.11 -49.26 2.34
N CYS A 690 10.99 -50.12 3.36
CA CYS A 690 11.89 -50.21 4.51
C CYS A 690 12.30 -48.84 5.11
N ASN A 691 11.34 -47.92 5.28
CA ASN A 691 11.56 -46.55 5.82
C ASN A 691 12.48 -45.62 4.99
N LEU A 692 12.70 -45.94 3.72
CA LEU A 692 13.27 -45.02 2.72
C LEU A 692 12.22 -44.01 2.22
N VAL A 693 10.94 -44.39 2.30
CA VAL A 693 9.78 -43.57 1.95
C VAL A 693 8.93 -43.39 3.20
N VAL A 694 8.45 -42.17 3.42
CA VAL A 694 7.56 -41.81 4.53
C VAL A 694 6.27 -41.23 3.99
N LEU A 695 5.18 -41.45 4.73
CA LEU A 695 3.89 -40.83 4.47
C LEU A 695 3.78 -39.51 5.24
N ASP A 696 3.66 -38.41 4.51
CA ASP A 696 3.34 -37.11 5.09
C ASP A 696 1.82 -37.00 5.27
N GLN A 697 1.35 -37.18 6.51
CA GLN A 697 -0.09 -37.22 6.82
C GLN A 697 -0.77 -35.85 6.62
N GLU A 698 -0.04 -34.74 6.80
CA GLU A 698 -0.62 -33.39 6.67
C GLU A 698 -0.80 -33.01 5.21
N GLN A 699 0.15 -33.42 4.36
CA GLN A 699 0.09 -33.16 2.92
C GLN A 699 -0.56 -34.32 2.14
N ASN A 700 -0.96 -35.40 2.82
CA ASN A 700 -1.48 -36.64 2.24
C ASN A 700 -0.63 -37.17 1.06
N THR A 701 0.70 -37.12 1.17
CA THR A 701 1.62 -37.49 0.07
C THR A 701 2.77 -38.38 0.54
N PHE A 702 3.28 -39.21 -0.37
CA PHE A 702 4.52 -39.95 -0.13
C PHE A 702 5.74 -39.11 -0.51
N ARG A 703 6.80 -39.18 0.30
CA ARG A 703 8.08 -38.54 0.01
C ARG A 703 9.25 -39.39 0.48
N PHE A 704 10.44 -39.12 -0.04
CA PHE A 704 11.66 -39.70 0.54
C PHE A 704 11.80 -39.26 1.99
N ALA A 705 12.25 -40.19 2.83
CA ALA A 705 12.49 -39.94 4.24
C ALA A 705 13.57 -38.86 4.46
N HIS A 706 14.55 -38.77 3.54
CA HIS A 706 15.60 -37.76 3.55
C HIS A 706 16.18 -37.57 2.13
N LEU A 707 16.72 -36.38 1.83
CA LEU A 707 17.33 -36.07 0.52
C LEU A 707 18.45 -37.05 0.14
N SER A 708 19.23 -37.53 1.11
CA SER A 708 20.31 -38.48 0.85
C SER A 708 19.86 -39.83 0.26
N VAL A 709 18.58 -40.19 0.42
CA VAL A 709 17.99 -41.35 -0.28
C VAL A 709 17.93 -41.05 -1.79
N ARG A 710 17.45 -39.85 -2.14
CA ARG A 710 17.40 -39.38 -3.52
C ARG A 710 18.80 -39.26 -4.13
N GLU A 711 19.76 -38.68 -3.41
CA GLU A 711 21.15 -38.57 -3.87
C GLU A 711 21.79 -39.95 -4.13
N TYR A 712 21.54 -40.91 -3.22
CA TYR A 712 21.96 -42.29 -3.43
C TYR A 712 21.32 -42.89 -4.69
N LEU A 713 20.01 -42.73 -4.89
CA LEU A 713 19.33 -43.20 -6.09
C LEU A 713 19.84 -42.52 -7.38
N GLU A 714 20.16 -41.22 -7.33
CA GLU A 714 20.75 -40.49 -8.47
C GLU A 714 22.11 -41.03 -8.89
N SER A 715 22.88 -41.61 -7.94
CA SER A 715 24.14 -42.31 -8.25
C SER A 715 23.95 -43.68 -8.91
N GLN A 716 22.74 -44.24 -8.85
CA GLN A 716 22.41 -45.57 -9.38
C GLN A 716 21.84 -45.45 -10.80
N GLU A 717 22.44 -46.16 -11.77
CA GLU A 717 22.03 -46.10 -13.18
C GLU A 717 20.56 -46.48 -13.40
N ASN A 718 20.02 -47.40 -12.58
CA ASN A 718 18.63 -47.88 -12.66
C ASN A 718 17.57 -46.81 -12.31
N TYR A 719 17.96 -45.73 -11.64
CA TYR A 719 17.10 -44.66 -11.16
C TYR A 719 17.43 -43.31 -11.82
N SER A 720 18.15 -43.33 -12.94
CA SER A 720 18.41 -42.13 -13.73
C SER A 720 17.10 -41.42 -14.10
N SER A 721 17.17 -40.09 -14.23
CA SER A 721 16.02 -39.25 -14.61
C SER A 721 15.32 -39.80 -15.87
N LEU A 722 16.12 -40.20 -16.87
CA LEU A 722 15.65 -40.86 -18.09
C LEU A 722 14.76 -42.08 -17.80
N ARG A 723 15.24 -43.05 -17.00
CA ARG A 723 14.51 -44.28 -16.70
C ARG A 723 13.26 -44.03 -15.86
N ALA A 724 13.29 -43.03 -14.97
CA ALA A 724 12.15 -42.65 -14.17
C ALA A 724 11.04 -41.98 -15.02
N HIS A 725 11.38 -41.00 -15.86
CA HIS A 725 10.43 -40.34 -16.76
C HIS A 725 9.90 -41.29 -17.84
N SER A 726 10.74 -42.22 -18.35
CA SER A 726 10.34 -43.25 -19.31
C SER A 726 9.31 -44.21 -18.71
N LEU A 727 9.52 -44.69 -17.48
CA LEU A 727 8.57 -45.59 -16.81
C LEU A 727 7.21 -44.93 -16.57
N ALA A 728 7.19 -43.68 -16.10
CA ALA A 728 5.95 -42.94 -15.87
C ALA A 728 5.14 -42.77 -17.16
N LEU A 729 5.82 -42.49 -18.28
CA LEU A 729 5.19 -42.36 -19.60
C LEU A 729 4.69 -43.71 -20.13
N GLU A 730 5.51 -44.78 -20.04
CA GLU A 730 5.17 -46.14 -20.46
C GLU A 730 3.90 -46.65 -19.76
N ARG A 731 3.85 -46.54 -18.42
CA ARG A 731 2.71 -47.04 -17.61
C ARG A 731 1.42 -46.32 -17.92
N SER A 732 1.52 -45.01 -18.12
CA SER A 732 0.34 -44.20 -18.44
C SER A 732 -0.19 -44.49 -19.84
N LEU A 733 0.70 -44.76 -20.81
CA LEU A 733 0.37 -45.19 -22.16
C LEU A 733 -0.32 -46.56 -22.19
N LEU A 734 0.17 -47.53 -21.41
CA LEU A 734 -0.46 -48.84 -21.26
C LEU A 734 -1.89 -48.73 -20.72
N SER A 735 -2.13 -47.89 -19.70
CA SER A 735 -3.49 -47.59 -19.22
C SER A 735 -4.38 -46.94 -20.28
N CYS A 736 -3.83 -46.03 -21.12
CA CYS A 736 -4.59 -45.47 -22.26
C CYS A 736 -5.03 -46.57 -23.25
N LEU A 737 -4.14 -47.52 -23.56
CA LEU A 737 -4.36 -48.57 -24.54
C LEU A 737 -5.35 -49.64 -24.06
N ASN A 738 -5.23 -50.05 -22.79
CA ASN A 738 -6.18 -50.98 -22.16
C ASN A 738 -7.62 -50.42 -22.15
N LEU A 739 -7.79 -49.11 -21.98
CA LEU A 739 -9.09 -48.45 -22.06
C LEU A 739 -9.68 -48.41 -23.48
N MET A 740 -8.84 -48.38 -24.52
CA MET A 740 -9.27 -48.37 -25.92
C MET A 740 -9.72 -49.76 -26.42
N GLU A 741 -9.26 -50.84 -25.80
CA GLU A 741 -9.60 -52.22 -26.16
C GLU A 741 -10.88 -52.78 -25.51
N LEU A 742 -11.47 -52.07 -24.54
CA LEU A 742 -12.67 -52.50 -23.84
C LEU A 742 -13.94 -52.43 -24.72
N GLN A 743 -14.08 -53.40 -25.63
CA GLN A 743 -15.33 -53.70 -26.33
C GLN A 743 -16.27 -54.63 -25.54
N GLN A 744 -15.88 -55.14 -24.37
CA GLN A 744 -16.70 -56.07 -23.59
C GLN A 744 -16.61 -55.81 -22.07
N SER A 745 -17.74 -55.38 -21.50
CA SER A 745 -18.24 -55.63 -20.13
C SER A 745 -17.22 -56.01 -19.04
N THR A 746 -16.22 -55.17 -18.80
CA THR A 746 -15.42 -55.18 -17.57
C THR A 746 -15.36 -53.76 -17.00
N PRO A 747 -15.46 -53.61 -15.66
CA PRO A 747 -15.50 -52.29 -15.03
C PRO A 747 -14.17 -51.57 -15.20
N ILE A 748 -14.23 -50.30 -15.61
CA ILE A 748 -13.07 -49.42 -15.68
C ILE A 748 -12.47 -49.31 -14.27
N LEU A 749 -11.21 -49.68 -14.12
CA LEU A 749 -10.53 -49.56 -12.82
C LEU A 749 -10.21 -48.09 -12.54
N ALA A 750 -10.42 -47.65 -11.29
CA ALA A 750 -10.12 -46.28 -10.85
C ALA A 750 -8.66 -45.85 -11.12
N CYS A 751 -7.74 -46.82 -11.17
CA CYS A 751 -6.33 -46.56 -11.43
C CYS A 751 -6.06 -46.06 -12.86
N ASP A 752 -6.78 -46.57 -13.86
CA ASP A 752 -6.61 -46.17 -15.26
C ASP A 752 -7.10 -44.73 -15.50
N LEU A 753 -8.18 -44.32 -14.82
CA LEU A 753 -8.71 -42.95 -14.86
C LEU A 753 -7.74 -41.92 -14.26
N ILE A 754 -7.06 -42.27 -13.16
CA ILE A 754 -6.09 -41.39 -12.48
C ILE A 754 -4.86 -41.17 -13.36
N LEU A 755 -4.27 -42.25 -13.90
CA LEU A 755 -3.11 -42.18 -14.78
C LEU A 755 -3.41 -41.40 -16.07
N MET A 756 -4.59 -41.61 -16.66
CA MET A 756 -5.10 -40.82 -17.78
C MET A 756 -5.14 -39.31 -17.46
N ARG A 757 -5.69 -38.95 -16.30
CA ARG A 757 -5.79 -37.55 -15.88
C ARG A 757 -4.42 -36.93 -15.67
N TYR A 758 -3.50 -37.66 -15.04
CA TYR A 758 -2.14 -37.21 -14.81
C TYR A 758 -1.42 -36.94 -16.14
N VAL A 759 -1.44 -37.89 -17.07
CA VAL A 759 -0.72 -37.73 -18.34
C VAL A 759 -1.36 -36.73 -19.29
N ARG A 760 -2.69 -36.59 -19.27
CA ARG A 760 -3.36 -35.51 -19.99
C ARG A 760 -2.83 -34.14 -19.60
N LEU A 761 -2.51 -33.94 -18.32
CA LEU A 761 -2.03 -32.67 -17.80
C LEU A 761 -0.50 -32.53 -17.89
N TYR A 762 0.24 -33.61 -17.65
CA TYR A 762 1.69 -33.56 -17.38
C TYR A 762 2.57 -34.41 -18.32
N GLY A 763 1.98 -35.22 -19.21
CA GLY A 763 2.73 -36.12 -20.11
C GLY A 763 3.74 -35.41 -21.00
N HIS A 764 3.41 -34.20 -21.46
CA HIS A 764 4.31 -33.37 -22.25
C HIS A 764 5.59 -32.96 -21.49
N ARG A 765 5.53 -32.76 -20.16
CA ARG A 765 6.72 -32.42 -19.36
C ARG A 765 7.65 -33.62 -19.22
N HIS A 766 7.10 -34.83 -19.07
CA HIS A 766 7.92 -36.04 -19.10
C HIS A 766 8.62 -36.20 -20.46
N LEU A 767 7.92 -35.93 -21.58
CA LEU A 767 8.53 -35.93 -22.91
C LEU A 767 9.60 -34.84 -23.08
N GLU A 768 9.37 -33.65 -22.54
CA GLU A 768 10.32 -32.54 -22.61
C GLU A 768 11.64 -32.89 -21.90
N GLU A 769 11.57 -33.43 -20.70
CA GLU A 769 12.74 -33.90 -19.94
C GLU A 769 13.50 -35.01 -20.67
N LEU A 770 12.79 -35.97 -21.27
CA LEU A 770 13.41 -37.01 -22.09
C LEU A 770 14.03 -36.44 -23.38
N SER A 771 13.46 -35.35 -23.93
CA SER A 771 13.96 -34.71 -25.15
C SER A 771 15.22 -33.88 -24.93
N LYS A 772 15.38 -33.26 -23.75
CA LYS A 772 16.57 -32.49 -23.36
C LYS A 772 17.84 -33.35 -23.37
N GLN A 773 17.70 -34.66 -23.17
CA GLN A 773 18.82 -35.62 -23.14
C GLN A 773 19.13 -36.26 -24.51
N GLY A 774 18.46 -35.84 -25.59
CA GLY A 774 18.80 -36.24 -26.96
C GLY A 774 18.24 -37.58 -27.43
N GLU A 775 17.36 -38.24 -26.66
CA GLU A 775 16.91 -39.61 -26.91
C GLU A 775 15.46 -39.73 -27.43
N LYS A 776 15.02 -38.86 -28.35
CA LYS A 776 13.70 -38.99 -29.01
C LYS A 776 13.50 -40.37 -29.67
N ILE A 777 14.58 -40.96 -30.17
CA ILE A 777 14.59 -42.23 -30.88
C ILE A 777 14.43 -43.42 -29.90
N ALA A 778 14.96 -43.34 -28.68
CA ALA A 778 14.85 -44.42 -27.70
C ALA A 778 13.44 -44.56 -27.12
N ILE A 779 12.72 -43.44 -26.96
CA ILE A 779 11.32 -43.43 -26.51
C ILE A 779 10.42 -44.06 -27.58
N ALA A 780 10.55 -43.63 -28.84
CA ALA A 780 9.79 -44.19 -29.96
C ALA A 780 10.08 -45.69 -30.12
N LYS A 781 11.36 -46.09 -30.02
CA LYS A 781 11.78 -47.49 -30.16
C LYS A 781 11.38 -48.37 -28.97
N CYS A 782 11.36 -47.84 -27.74
CA CYS A 782 10.88 -48.55 -26.56
C CYS A 782 9.35 -48.74 -26.60
N LEU A 783 8.63 -47.72 -27.10
CA LEU A 783 7.20 -47.82 -27.38
C LEU A 783 6.92 -48.82 -28.50
N GLU A 784 7.69 -48.81 -29.60
CA GLU A 784 7.59 -49.78 -30.69
C GLU A 784 7.94 -51.22 -30.25
N GLU A 785 8.98 -51.43 -29.44
CA GLU A 785 9.42 -52.77 -28.98
C GLU A 785 8.46 -53.38 -27.94
N LYS A 786 7.85 -52.57 -27.06
CA LYS A 786 6.91 -53.08 -26.04
C LYS A 786 5.45 -53.15 -26.51
N LEU A 787 5.03 -52.25 -27.40
CA LEU A 787 3.71 -52.33 -28.05
C LEU A 787 3.73 -53.32 -29.24
N GLY A 788 4.92 -53.57 -29.80
CA GLY A 788 5.16 -54.51 -30.90
C GLY A 788 5.45 -55.93 -30.46
N SER A 789 4.51 -56.60 -29.80
CA SER A 789 4.44 -58.07 -29.84
C SER A 789 3.02 -58.67 -29.75
N GLY A 790 1.97 -57.86 -29.65
CA GLY A 790 0.60 -58.34 -29.74
C GLY A 790 -0.38 -57.23 -30.12
N TYR A 791 -1.09 -57.42 -31.23
CA TYR A 791 -2.34 -56.75 -31.63
C TYR A 791 -2.43 -55.22 -31.85
N TYR A 792 -1.52 -54.37 -31.39
CA TYR A 792 -1.64 -52.91 -31.59
C TYR A 792 -0.92 -52.41 -32.85
N SER A 793 -1.63 -51.71 -33.75
CA SER A 793 -1.03 -51.10 -34.93
C SER A 793 -0.15 -49.89 -34.58
N SER A 794 0.97 -49.75 -35.28
CA SER A 794 1.91 -48.61 -35.18
C SER A 794 1.22 -47.23 -35.22
N SER A 795 0.04 -47.14 -35.83
CA SER A 795 -0.74 -45.91 -35.96
C SER A 795 -1.27 -45.32 -34.65
N ALA A 796 -1.56 -46.14 -33.62
CA ALA A 796 -2.10 -45.63 -32.35
C ALA A 796 -1.01 -44.96 -31.49
N ALA A 797 0.19 -45.56 -31.49
CA ALA A 797 1.37 -44.98 -30.86
C ALA A 797 1.83 -43.70 -31.59
N GLU A 798 1.83 -43.70 -32.93
CA GLU A 798 2.12 -42.52 -33.75
C GLU A 798 1.10 -41.39 -33.53
N ALA A 799 -0.20 -41.68 -33.52
CA ALA A 799 -1.26 -40.70 -33.29
C ALA A 799 -1.19 -40.07 -31.89
N TYR A 800 -0.84 -40.86 -30.87
CA TYR A 800 -0.65 -40.36 -29.52
C TYR A 800 0.62 -39.52 -29.37
N CYS A 801 1.71 -39.90 -30.05
CA CYS A 801 2.92 -39.08 -30.12
C CYS A 801 2.67 -37.76 -30.88
N GLU A 802 1.88 -37.78 -31.97
CA GLU A 802 1.42 -36.57 -32.67
C GLU A 802 0.54 -35.69 -31.76
N TRP A 803 -0.37 -36.30 -30.99
CA TRP A 803 -1.24 -35.61 -30.03
C TRP A 803 -0.44 -34.89 -28.93
N LEU A 804 0.61 -35.53 -28.38
CA LEU A 804 1.49 -34.91 -27.39
C LEU A 804 2.40 -33.81 -28.00
N GLN A 805 2.73 -33.90 -29.30
CA GLN A 805 3.59 -32.93 -29.99
C GLN A 805 2.84 -31.68 -30.48
N ARG A 806 1.56 -31.78 -30.84
CA ARG A 806 0.74 -30.66 -31.35
C ARG A 806 0.06 -29.86 -30.23
N LYS A 807 0.85 -29.17 -29.40
CA LYS A 807 0.35 -28.40 -28.23
C LYS A 807 -0.32 -27.04 -28.55
N TYR A 808 -0.84 -26.78 -29.75
CA TYR A 808 -1.37 -25.44 -30.09
C TYR A 808 -2.70 -25.34 -30.85
N ASP A 809 -3.41 -26.43 -31.16
CA ASP A 809 -4.73 -26.32 -31.82
C ASP A 809 -5.71 -27.38 -31.31
N MET A 810 -6.37 -27.09 -30.17
CA MET A 810 -7.51 -27.89 -29.70
C MET A 810 -8.84 -27.48 -30.35
N ASP A 811 -8.87 -26.41 -31.15
CA ASP A 811 -10.08 -25.98 -31.87
C ASP A 811 -10.37 -26.83 -33.13
N ILE A 812 -9.43 -27.65 -33.59
CA ILE A 812 -9.51 -28.34 -34.90
C ILE A 812 -9.97 -29.82 -34.79
N TRP A 813 -9.90 -30.46 -33.61
CA TRP A 813 -10.21 -31.90 -33.51
C TRP A 813 -11.64 -32.24 -33.08
N CYS A 814 -12.36 -31.36 -32.38
CA CYS A 814 -13.76 -31.60 -32.03
C CYS A 814 -14.75 -31.35 -33.18
N SER A 815 -14.28 -31.01 -34.38
CA SER A 815 -15.11 -30.78 -35.57
C SER A 815 -15.31 -32.01 -36.46
N SER A 816 -14.64 -33.14 -36.21
CA SER A 816 -14.86 -34.37 -36.99
C SER A 816 -16.00 -35.19 -36.40
N SER A 817 -17.01 -35.47 -37.23
CA SER A 817 -18.28 -36.11 -36.84
C SER A 817 -18.20 -37.63 -36.62
N LEU A 818 -17.01 -38.19 -36.41
CA LEU A 818 -16.76 -39.62 -36.25
C LEU A 818 -15.59 -39.81 -35.29
N ASP A 819 -15.84 -39.94 -33.98
CA ASP A 819 -14.75 -40.30 -33.05
C ASP A 819 -15.24 -41.10 -31.82
N PRO A 820 -14.64 -42.28 -31.50
CA PRO A 820 -14.97 -43.11 -30.33
C PRO A 820 -14.86 -42.39 -28.98
N ILE A 821 -14.05 -41.34 -28.88
CA ILE A 821 -13.87 -40.52 -27.67
C ILE A 821 -15.17 -39.77 -27.31
N SER A 822 -16.00 -39.43 -28.29
CA SER A 822 -17.32 -38.80 -28.06
C SER A 822 -18.31 -39.75 -27.38
N ARG A 823 -18.30 -41.04 -27.74
CA ARG A 823 -19.07 -42.09 -27.05
C ARG A 823 -18.51 -42.39 -25.66
N TYR A 824 -17.20 -42.30 -25.47
CA TYR A 824 -16.56 -42.49 -24.17
C TYR A 824 -16.87 -41.34 -23.21
N CYS A 825 -16.91 -40.09 -23.69
CA CYS A 825 -17.44 -38.95 -22.93
C CYS A 825 -18.90 -39.20 -22.50
N GLN A 826 -19.70 -39.89 -23.32
CA GLN A 826 -21.09 -40.25 -23.03
C GLN A 826 -21.22 -41.31 -21.92
N ALA A 827 -20.26 -42.23 -21.78
CA ALA A 827 -20.20 -43.20 -20.68
C ALA A 827 -19.55 -42.61 -19.40
N ALA A 828 -18.52 -41.77 -19.54
CA ALA A 828 -17.93 -41.03 -18.42
C ALA A 828 -18.89 -39.99 -17.80
N LEU A 829 -19.89 -39.54 -18.57
CA LEU A 829 -21.02 -38.71 -18.14
C LEU A 829 -22.00 -39.45 -17.20
N GLU A 830 -21.88 -40.78 -17.04
CA GLU A 830 -22.77 -41.57 -16.18
C GLU A 830 -22.28 -41.72 -14.73
N GLU A 831 -21.00 -41.48 -14.41
CA GLU A 831 -20.44 -41.82 -13.08
C GLU A 831 -19.78 -40.70 -12.25
N THR A 832 -19.61 -39.47 -12.74
CA THR A 832 -18.86 -38.44 -11.95
C THR A 832 -19.55 -37.10 -11.79
N ASN A 833 -19.89 -36.77 -10.53
CA ASN A 833 -20.45 -35.47 -10.11
C ASN A 833 -19.54 -34.26 -10.45
N LEU A 834 -18.24 -34.47 -10.73
CA LEU A 834 -17.27 -33.41 -11.05
C LEU A 834 -17.39 -32.83 -12.48
N ILE A 835 -18.01 -33.56 -13.43
CA ILE A 835 -18.14 -33.10 -14.84
C ILE A 835 -19.34 -32.16 -15.01
N PHE A 836 -20.38 -32.32 -14.20
CA PHE A 836 -21.58 -31.49 -14.22
C PHE A 836 -21.25 -30.01 -14.00
N ASP A 837 -20.37 -29.77 -13.04
CA ASP A 837 -19.86 -28.49 -12.55
C ASP A 837 -19.17 -27.60 -13.60
N TYR A 838 -18.48 -28.19 -14.58
CA TYR A 838 -17.81 -27.46 -15.67
C TYR A 838 -18.63 -27.37 -16.97
N ALA A 839 -19.59 -28.29 -17.17
CA ALA A 839 -20.39 -28.38 -18.39
C ALA A 839 -21.71 -27.58 -18.29
N LEU A 840 -22.26 -27.38 -17.10
CA LEU A 840 -23.57 -26.78 -16.88
C LEU A 840 -23.72 -25.36 -17.47
N PRO A 841 -22.77 -24.41 -17.31
CA PRO A 841 -22.87 -23.09 -17.95
C PRO A 841 -22.81 -23.14 -19.49
N ARG A 842 -22.20 -24.18 -20.07
CA ARG A 842 -22.08 -24.36 -21.53
C ARG A 842 -23.31 -25.05 -22.13
N LEU A 843 -24.01 -25.88 -21.36
CA LEU A 843 -25.28 -26.51 -21.74
C LEU A 843 -26.46 -25.53 -21.68
N VAL A 844 -26.44 -24.57 -20.75
CA VAL A 844 -27.43 -23.48 -20.68
C VAL A 844 -27.39 -22.60 -21.94
N ARG A 845 -26.22 -22.42 -22.58
CA ARG A 845 -26.11 -21.75 -23.90
C ARG A 845 -26.87 -22.45 -25.03
N ARG A 846 -27.15 -23.75 -24.91
CA ARG A 846 -27.90 -24.54 -25.89
C ARG A 846 -29.41 -24.61 -25.60
N ASN A 847 -29.87 -24.04 -24.48
CA ASN A 847 -31.27 -24.00 -24.03
C ASN A 847 -31.95 -25.39 -23.92
N ASP A 848 -31.19 -26.41 -23.50
CA ASP A 848 -31.67 -27.79 -23.47
C ASP A 848 -32.32 -28.13 -22.12
N GLY A 849 -33.59 -27.74 -21.95
CA GLY A 849 -34.32 -27.77 -20.66
C GLY A 849 -34.60 -29.16 -20.07
N ILE A 850 -34.36 -30.24 -20.82
CA ILE A 850 -34.48 -31.63 -20.32
C ILE A 850 -33.18 -32.03 -19.60
N VAL A 851 -32.03 -31.69 -20.19
CA VAL A 851 -30.70 -31.97 -19.62
C VAL A 851 -30.50 -31.18 -18.33
N ILE A 852 -30.93 -29.92 -18.29
CA ILE A 852 -30.82 -29.06 -17.10
C ILE A 852 -31.67 -29.61 -15.95
N ARG A 853 -32.91 -30.06 -16.21
CA ARG A 853 -33.78 -30.68 -15.18
C ARG A 853 -33.24 -32.01 -14.65
N ALA A 854 -32.65 -32.82 -15.51
CA ALA A 854 -31.98 -34.06 -15.09
C ALA A 854 -30.74 -33.80 -14.20
N MET A 855 -30.01 -32.70 -14.46
CA MET A 855 -28.85 -32.28 -13.66
C MET A 855 -29.26 -31.65 -12.33
N LEU A 856 -30.33 -30.85 -12.31
CA LEU A 856 -30.90 -30.27 -11.09
C LEU A 856 -31.43 -31.34 -10.12
N ALA A 857 -32.06 -32.40 -10.65
CA ALA A 857 -32.52 -33.54 -9.86
C ALA A 857 -31.39 -34.35 -9.17
N ARG A 858 -30.12 -34.09 -9.52
CA ARG A 858 -28.93 -34.77 -8.99
C ARG A 858 -28.03 -33.86 -8.13
N ASN A 859 -28.53 -32.73 -7.64
CA ASN A 859 -27.79 -31.81 -6.75
C ASN A 859 -26.51 -31.20 -7.39
N ALA A 860 -26.53 -30.89 -8.69
CA ALA A 860 -25.43 -30.17 -9.33
C ALA A 860 -25.15 -28.81 -8.67
N ASN A 861 -23.88 -28.39 -8.59
CA ASN A 861 -23.51 -27.15 -7.90
C ASN A 861 -23.94 -25.90 -8.68
N LEU A 862 -25.07 -25.31 -8.29
CA LEU A 862 -25.64 -24.12 -8.95
C LEU A 862 -24.88 -22.82 -8.66
N THR A 863 -23.97 -22.85 -7.70
CA THR A 863 -23.12 -21.71 -7.34
C THR A 863 -21.84 -21.64 -8.17
N GLN A 864 -21.56 -22.68 -8.96
CA GLN A 864 -20.33 -22.78 -9.74
C GLN A 864 -20.27 -21.78 -10.88
N ARG A 865 -19.07 -21.24 -11.10
CA ARG A 865 -18.82 -20.12 -12.01
C ARG A 865 -17.89 -20.53 -13.12
N ASP A 866 -18.17 -20.00 -14.30
CA ASP A 866 -17.33 -20.21 -15.46
C ASP A 866 -16.08 -19.28 -15.47
N ALA A 867 -15.27 -19.38 -16.52
CA ALA A 867 -14.08 -18.55 -16.68
C ALA A 867 -14.37 -17.02 -16.72
N LYS A 868 -15.62 -16.62 -16.98
CA LYS A 868 -16.11 -15.24 -17.00
C LYS A 868 -16.81 -14.85 -15.69
N ARG A 869 -16.65 -15.64 -14.61
CA ARG A 869 -17.30 -15.44 -13.30
C ARG A 869 -18.84 -15.41 -13.35
N LYS A 870 -19.46 -16.00 -14.39
CA LYS A 870 -20.91 -16.10 -14.51
C LYS A 870 -21.40 -17.42 -13.94
N THR A 871 -22.44 -17.37 -13.12
CA THR A 871 -23.16 -18.57 -12.66
C THR A 871 -24.16 -19.02 -13.72
N VAL A 872 -24.76 -20.19 -13.51
CA VAL A 872 -25.87 -20.68 -14.34
C VAL A 872 -27.06 -19.70 -14.29
N LEU A 873 -27.33 -19.13 -13.11
CA LEU A 873 -28.34 -18.08 -12.93
C LEU A 873 -27.97 -16.82 -13.73
N SER A 874 -26.71 -16.36 -13.71
CA SER A 874 -26.26 -15.21 -14.49
C SER A 874 -26.52 -15.38 -15.99
N TYR A 875 -26.30 -16.58 -16.53
CA TYR A 875 -26.61 -16.89 -17.93
C TYR A 875 -28.11 -16.95 -18.20
N ALA A 876 -28.91 -17.55 -17.32
CA ALA A 876 -30.36 -17.57 -17.45
C ALA A 876 -30.97 -16.15 -17.48
N LEU A 877 -30.39 -15.23 -16.69
CA LEU A 877 -30.76 -13.82 -16.66
C LEU A 877 -30.33 -13.07 -17.93
N ASP A 878 -29.13 -13.34 -18.48
CA ASP A 878 -28.69 -12.78 -19.77
C ASP A 878 -29.65 -13.13 -20.91
N PHE A 879 -30.19 -14.35 -20.89
CA PHE A 879 -31.12 -14.86 -21.89
C PHE A 879 -32.60 -14.55 -21.58
N GLN A 880 -32.89 -13.86 -20.46
CA GLN A 880 -34.24 -13.48 -20.02
C GLN A 880 -35.25 -14.65 -20.01
N ASN A 881 -34.82 -15.82 -19.54
CA ASN A 881 -35.68 -17.01 -19.53
C ASN A 881 -36.42 -17.17 -18.19
N ASP A 882 -37.64 -16.63 -18.11
CA ASP A 882 -38.47 -16.60 -16.90
C ASP A 882 -38.61 -17.96 -16.20
N ASN A 883 -38.86 -19.02 -16.97
CA ASN A 883 -39.09 -20.35 -16.44
C ASN A 883 -37.82 -20.94 -15.83
N LEU A 884 -36.69 -20.80 -16.53
CA LEU A 884 -35.41 -21.30 -16.06
C LEU A 884 -34.91 -20.52 -14.84
N VAL A 885 -35.07 -19.19 -14.82
CA VAL A 885 -34.69 -18.35 -13.67
C VAL A 885 -35.52 -18.74 -12.44
N ARG A 886 -36.84 -18.94 -12.59
CA ARG A 886 -37.72 -19.39 -11.50
C ARG A 886 -37.36 -20.78 -10.98
N GLU A 887 -37.12 -21.74 -11.88
CA GLU A 887 -36.71 -23.09 -11.48
C GLU A 887 -35.36 -23.07 -10.75
N LEU A 888 -34.35 -22.35 -11.26
CA LEU A 888 -33.04 -22.27 -10.63
C LEU A 888 -33.11 -21.66 -9.21
N LEU A 889 -33.86 -20.59 -9.02
CA LEU A 889 -34.05 -19.96 -7.70
C LEU A 889 -34.81 -20.89 -6.74
N GLN A 890 -35.80 -21.66 -7.21
CA GLN A 890 -36.51 -22.66 -6.39
C GLN A 890 -35.61 -23.82 -5.95
N PHE A 891 -34.66 -24.24 -6.79
CA PHE A 891 -33.66 -25.27 -6.46
C PHE A 891 -32.46 -24.74 -5.63
N GLY A 892 -32.55 -23.50 -5.12
CA GLY A 892 -31.56 -22.93 -4.21
C GLY A 892 -30.37 -22.24 -4.88
N ALA A 893 -30.45 -21.89 -6.17
CA ALA A 893 -29.48 -20.98 -6.77
C ALA A 893 -29.61 -19.60 -6.09
N MET A 894 -28.54 -19.10 -5.49
CA MET A 894 -28.56 -17.78 -4.88
C MET A 894 -28.17 -16.69 -5.88
N PRO A 895 -28.85 -15.52 -5.87
CA PRO A 895 -28.37 -14.33 -6.57
C PRO A 895 -26.93 -14.02 -6.17
N THR A 896 -26.08 -13.64 -7.12
CA THR A 896 -24.78 -13.08 -6.73
C THR A 896 -25.01 -11.78 -5.96
N VAL A 897 -24.41 -11.64 -4.77
CA VAL A 897 -24.57 -10.45 -3.91
C VAL A 897 -23.29 -9.62 -3.88
N PHE A 898 -22.15 -10.25 -3.60
CA PHE A 898 -20.88 -9.54 -3.38
C PHE A 898 -19.91 -9.66 -4.54
N GLU A 899 -20.14 -10.64 -5.41
CA GLU A 899 -19.19 -11.02 -6.43
C GLU A 899 -19.60 -10.50 -7.80
N ARG A 900 -18.62 -9.89 -8.47
CA ARG A 900 -18.80 -9.12 -9.71
C ARG A 900 -18.22 -9.88 -10.90
N ASP A 901 -18.89 -9.74 -12.05
CA ASP A 901 -18.34 -10.18 -13.33
C ASP A 901 -17.14 -9.32 -13.76
N PRO A 902 -16.42 -9.63 -14.86
CA PRO A 902 -15.26 -8.86 -15.31
C PRO A 902 -15.55 -7.40 -15.65
N LYS A 903 -16.83 -7.02 -15.85
CA LYS A 903 -17.26 -5.64 -16.03
C LYS A 903 -17.63 -4.96 -14.71
N GLY A 904 -17.52 -5.65 -13.59
CA GLY A 904 -17.87 -5.13 -12.28
C GLY A 904 -19.34 -5.26 -11.89
N LEU A 905 -20.14 -5.98 -12.67
CA LEU A 905 -21.59 -6.05 -12.51
C LEU A 905 -22.01 -7.30 -11.73
N VAL A 906 -23.10 -7.15 -10.99
CA VAL A 906 -23.76 -8.22 -10.22
C VAL A 906 -25.04 -8.62 -10.97
N ASP A 907 -25.62 -9.77 -10.68
CA ASP A 907 -26.83 -10.25 -11.37
C ASP A 907 -27.95 -9.19 -11.40
N LEU A 908 -28.17 -8.48 -10.29
CA LEU A 908 -29.15 -7.39 -10.22
C LEU A 908 -28.80 -6.22 -11.17
N HIS A 909 -27.55 -5.76 -11.19
CA HIS A 909 -27.12 -4.70 -12.13
C HIS A 909 -27.33 -5.10 -13.58
N ARG A 910 -27.09 -6.39 -13.90
CA ARG A 910 -27.22 -6.91 -15.26
C ARG A 910 -28.67 -6.99 -15.69
N THR A 911 -29.56 -7.43 -14.80
CA THR A 911 -31.00 -7.43 -15.08
C THR A 911 -31.55 -6.03 -15.27
N VAL A 912 -31.04 -5.05 -14.52
CA VAL A 912 -31.41 -3.63 -14.69
C VAL A 912 -30.90 -3.09 -16.02
N GLN A 913 -29.64 -3.35 -16.40
CA GLN A 913 -29.10 -2.93 -17.71
C GLN A 913 -29.85 -3.54 -18.89
N ALA A 914 -30.40 -4.75 -18.72
CA ALA A 914 -31.16 -5.45 -19.74
C ALA A 914 -32.66 -5.13 -19.75
N ASP A 915 -33.11 -4.18 -18.92
CA ASP A 915 -34.53 -3.80 -18.74
C ASP A 915 -35.46 -4.96 -18.35
N TYR A 916 -34.92 -5.94 -17.62
CA TYR A 916 -35.62 -7.19 -17.31
C TYR A 916 -36.38 -7.13 -15.99
N HIS A 917 -37.57 -6.54 -16.04
CA HIS A 917 -38.47 -6.30 -14.90
C HIS A 917 -38.76 -7.55 -14.06
N PHE A 918 -39.13 -8.65 -14.72
CA PHE A 918 -39.47 -9.92 -14.04
C PHE A 918 -38.26 -10.49 -13.29
N GLY A 919 -37.07 -10.42 -13.89
CA GLY A 919 -35.82 -10.84 -13.25
C GLY A 919 -35.48 -9.99 -12.02
N VAL A 920 -35.63 -8.67 -12.09
CA VAL A 920 -35.37 -7.76 -10.96
C VAL A 920 -36.28 -8.10 -9.77
N GLN A 921 -37.59 -8.23 -10.01
CA GLN A 921 -38.55 -8.57 -8.95
C GLN A 921 -38.26 -9.94 -8.33
N LEU A 922 -37.92 -10.93 -9.16
CA LEU A 922 -37.67 -12.29 -8.69
C LEU A 922 -36.34 -12.38 -7.91
N LEU A 923 -35.31 -11.66 -8.32
CA LEU A 923 -34.03 -11.59 -7.59
C LEU A 923 -34.21 -10.93 -6.22
N LEU A 924 -34.92 -9.79 -6.15
CA LEU A 924 -35.15 -9.06 -4.88
C LEU A 924 -35.98 -9.89 -3.89
N SER A 925 -37.03 -10.56 -4.38
CA SER A 925 -37.85 -11.46 -3.54
C SER A 925 -37.09 -12.70 -3.04
N HIS A 926 -35.98 -13.07 -3.67
CA HIS A 926 -35.13 -14.20 -3.27
C HIS A 926 -33.80 -13.74 -2.63
N GLY A 927 -33.79 -12.55 -2.02
CA GLY A 927 -32.69 -12.08 -1.16
C GLY A 927 -31.53 -11.39 -1.88
N ALA A 928 -31.71 -10.93 -3.12
CA ALA A 928 -30.76 -10.01 -3.74
C ALA A 928 -30.79 -8.65 -3.02
N PHE A 929 -29.63 -8.10 -2.70
CA PHE A 929 -29.54 -6.80 -2.04
C PHE A 929 -29.68 -5.67 -3.08
N ALA A 930 -30.63 -4.75 -2.86
CA ALA A 930 -30.89 -3.64 -3.77
C ALA A 930 -29.73 -2.62 -3.84
N ASP A 931 -28.97 -2.52 -2.75
CA ASP A 931 -27.93 -1.51 -2.54
C ASP A 931 -26.50 -1.96 -2.88
N VAL A 932 -26.37 -3.10 -3.55
CA VAL A 932 -25.07 -3.57 -4.03
C VAL A 932 -24.50 -2.53 -5.00
N ARG A 933 -23.21 -2.23 -4.84
CA ARG A 933 -22.50 -1.27 -5.69
C ARG A 933 -21.68 -1.98 -6.76
N ASP A 934 -21.56 -1.41 -7.96
CA ASP A 934 -20.66 -1.85 -9.04
C ASP A 934 -19.22 -1.31 -8.85
N ILE A 935 -18.37 -1.44 -9.87
CA ILE A 935 -16.98 -0.91 -9.85
C ILE A 935 -16.90 0.61 -9.77
N ASP A 936 -17.91 1.30 -10.27
CA ASP A 936 -18.05 2.75 -10.22
C ASP A 936 -18.80 3.19 -8.96
N ALA A 937 -18.95 2.29 -8.00
CA ALA A 937 -19.76 2.48 -6.79
C ALA A 937 -21.25 2.80 -7.06
N ARG A 938 -21.77 2.56 -8.27
CA ARG A 938 -23.18 2.77 -8.62
C ARG A 938 -24.04 1.64 -8.11
N THR A 939 -25.21 1.95 -7.56
CA THR A 939 -26.24 0.97 -7.19
C THR A 939 -27.12 0.63 -8.39
N ALA A 940 -27.88 -0.47 -8.30
CA ALA A 940 -28.91 -0.83 -9.28
C ALA A 940 -29.90 0.33 -9.52
N LEU A 941 -30.22 1.09 -8.47
CA LEU A 941 -31.08 2.28 -8.54
C LEU A 941 -30.43 3.42 -9.33
N ILE A 942 -29.13 3.67 -9.16
CA ILE A 942 -28.39 4.67 -9.96
C ILE A 942 -28.36 4.26 -11.45
N ILE A 943 -28.12 2.99 -11.76
CA ILE A 943 -28.10 2.51 -13.16
C ILE A 943 -29.49 2.62 -13.82
N ALA A 944 -30.55 2.29 -13.07
CA ALA A 944 -31.92 2.46 -13.53
C ALA A 944 -32.24 3.94 -13.81
N ALA A 945 -31.78 4.87 -12.97
CA ALA A 945 -31.91 6.31 -13.18
C ALA A 945 -31.06 6.86 -14.34
N GLU A 946 -29.83 6.34 -14.54
CA GLU A 946 -28.98 6.67 -15.70
C GLU A 946 -29.62 6.23 -17.02
N SER A 947 -30.42 5.16 -16.99
CA SER A 947 -31.05 4.56 -18.18
C SER A 947 -32.48 5.05 -18.41
N GLY A 948 -33.21 5.39 -17.34
CA GLY A 948 -34.56 6.00 -17.38
C GLY A 948 -35.68 4.98 -17.13
N PHE A 949 -35.35 3.83 -16.54
CA PHE A 949 -36.25 2.71 -16.31
C PHE A 949 -37.09 2.94 -15.05
N HIS A 950 -38.14 3.76 -15.19
CA HIS A 950 -39.04 4.17 -14.10
C HIS A 950 -39.68 3.00 -13.35
N ASP A 951 -40.17 2.00 -14.08
CA ASP A 951 -40.85 0.84 -13.48
C ASP A 951 -39.86 -0.01 -12.65
N ILE A 952 -38.62 -0.16 -13.13
CA ILE A 952 -37.54 -0.82 -12.38
C ILE A 952 -37.14 -0.01 -11.15
N MET A 953 -37.06 1.33 -11.26
CA MET A 953 -36.81 2.19 -10.09
C MET A 953 -37.89 2.03 -9.03
N LYS A 954 -39.17 1.97 -9.45
CA LYS A 954 -40.29 1.73 -8.54
C LYS A 954 -40.17 0.38 -7.84
N ILE A 955 -39.88 -0.70 -8.57
CA ILE A 955 -39.65 -2.04 -8.00
C ILE A 955 -38.50 -2.01 -6.98
N LEU A 956 -37.39 -1.34 -7.28
CA LEU A 956 -36.23 -1.24 -6.37
C LEU A 956 -36.57 -0.46 -5.10
N LEU A 957 -37.27 0.67 -5.22
CA LEU A 957 -37.69 1.50 -4.08
C LEU A 957 -38.72 0.78 -3.19
N GLU A 958 -39.68 0.07 -3.78
CA GLU A 958 -40.65 -0.77 -3.05
C GLU A 958 -39.97 -1.90 -2.26
N HIS A 959 -38.80 -2.36 -2.72
CA HIS A 959 -37.97 -3.37 -2.04
C HIS A 959 -36.87 -2.75 -1.15
N GLY A 960 -36.96 -1.46 -0.84
CA GLY A 960 -36.14 -0.80 0.19
C GLY A 960 -34.76 -0.33 -0.26
N ALA A 961 -34.55 -0.03 -1.55
CA ALA A 961 -33.31 0.56 -2.05
C ALA A 961 -33.02 1.94 -1.41
N ASP A 962 -31.79 2.15 -0.95
CA ASP A 962 -31.35 3.40 -0.31
C ASP A 962 -31.03 4.49 -1.35
N VAL A 963 -31.80 5.57 -1.30
CA VAL A 963 -31.65 6.77 -2.15
C VAL A 963 -30.44 7.65 -1.77
N GLY A 964 -29.86 7.43 -0.60
CA GLY A 964 -28.73 8.17 -0.03
C GLY A 964 -27.36 7.72 -0.53
N LEU A 965 -27.26 6.58 -1.22
CA LEU A 965 -25.99 6.03 -1.69
C LEU A 965 -25.47 6.79 -2.92
N SER A 966 -24.15 6.97 -2.98
CA SER A 966 -23.45 7.74 -4.01
C SER A 966 -22.45 6.90 -4.80
N ASP A 967 -22.20 7.29 -6.06
CA ASP A 967 -21.11 6.76 -6.88
C ASP A 967 -19.74 7.35 -6.46
N TYR A 968 -18.65 6.99 -7.17
CA TYR A 968 -17.29 7.49 -6.87
C TYR A 968 -17.11 9.01 -7.08
N LYS A 969 -18.06 9.66 -7.78
CA LYS A 969 -18.12 11.12 -7.95
C LYS A 969 -19.08 11.75 -6.95
N ASN A 970 -19.41 11.05 -5.85
CA ASN A 970 -20.41 11.45 -4.88
C ASN A 970 -21.78 11.80 -5.50
N ARG A 971 -22.11 11.26 -6.69
CA ARG A 971 -23.41 11.48 -7.31
C ARG A 971 -24.40 10.45 -6.78
N ASN A 972 -25.41 10.94 -6.08
CA ASN A 972 -26.60 10.15 -5.73
C ASN A 972 -27.56 9.98 -6.92
N VAL A 973 -28.51 9.07 -6.79
CA VAL A 973 -29.58 8.84 -7.77
C VAL A 973 -30.30 10.14 -8.18
N ILE A 974 -30.58 11.03 -7.22
CA ILE A 974 -31.24 12.32 -7.50
C ILE A 974 -30.38 13.26 -8.37
N HIS A 975 -29.05 13.22 -8.26
CA HIS A 975 -28.15 14.01 -9.13
C HIS A 975 -28.22 13.52 -10.57
N VAL A 976 -28.22 12.20 -10.75
CA VAL A 976 -28.31 11.57 -12.08
C VAL A 976 -29.65 11.88 -12.73
N SER A 977 -30.75 11.68 -12.02
CA SER A 977 -32.10 12.01 -12.52
C SER A 977 -32.22 13.51 -12.81
N ALA A 978 -31.61 14.37 -11.98
CA ALA A 978 -31.66 15.81 -12.19
C ALA A 978 -30.86 16.28 -13.41
N GLY A 979 -29.68 15.71 -13.67
CA GLY A 979 -28.91 16.01 -14.88
C GLY A 979 -29.63 15.60 -16.17
N ARG A 980 -30.46 14.55 -16.12
CA ARG A 980 -31.28 14.10 -17.26
C ARG A 980 -32.59 14.86 -17.43
N GLY A 981 -33.02 15.63 -16.44
CA GLY A 981 -34.30 16.36 -16.47
C GLY A 981 -35.51 15.49 -16.19
N ASP A 982 -35.31 14.32 -15.60
CA ASP A 982 -36.36 13.34 -15.39
C ASP A 982 -37.22 13.70 -14.18
N THR A 983 -38.23 14.53 -14.42
CA THR A 983 -39.08 15.13 -13.38
C THR A 983 -39.85 14.07 -12.60
N ASN A 984 -40.31 13.03 -13.27
CA ASN A 984 -41.07 11.92 -12.66
C ASN A 984 -40.17 11.08 -11.74
N CYS A 985 -38.96 10.74 -12.17
CA CYS A 985 -37.98 10.05 -11.32
C CYS A 985 -37.60 10.89 -10.10
N VAL A 986 -37.37 12.20 -10.27
CA VAL A 986 -37.06 13.07 -9.12
C VAL A 986 -38.25 13.13 -8.16
N GLN A 987 -39.47 13.29 -8.65
CA GLN A 987 -40.67 13.27 -7.81
C GLN A 987 -40.78 11.95 -7.01
N LEU A 988 -40.61 10.81 -7.67
CA LEU A 988 -40.64 9.49 -7.02
C LEU A 988 -39.57 9.35 -5.93
N LEU A 989 -38.36 9.87 -6.18
CA LEU A 989 -37.26 9.85 -5.21
C LEU A 989 -37.53 10.77 -4.00
N LEU A 990 -38.16 11.92 -4.21
CA LEU A 990 -38.56 12.84 -3.13
C LEU A 990 -39.64 12.21 -2.24
N GLU A 991 -40.60 11.51 -2.83
CA GLU A 991 -41.62 10.74 -2.10
C GLU A 991 -40.99 9.64 -1.21
N HIS A 992 -39.83 9.10 -1.62
CA HIS A 992 -39.06 8.10 -0.87
C HIS A 992 -37.91 8.71 -0.03
N GLY A 993 -37.96 10.02 0.26
CA GLY A 993 -37.09 10.67 1.25
C GLY A 993 -35.70 11.09 0.74
N ALA A 994 -35.50 11.20 -0.58
CA ALA A 994 -34.25 11.73 -1.13
C ALA A 994 -34.04 13.19 -0.72
N SER A 995 -32.85 13.52 -0.20
CA SER A 995 -32.51 14.89 0.18
C SER A 995 -32.13 15.74 -1.04
N ILE A 996 -32.71 16.94 -1.11
CA ILE A 996 -32.44 17.94 -2.17
C ILE A 996 -31.16 18.73 -1.89
N MET A 997 -30.61 18.63 -0.66
CA MET A 997 -29.43 19.39 -0.23
C MET A 997 -28.11 18.64 -0.39
N ILE A 998 -28.15 17.44 -0.96
CA ILE A 998 -26.96 16.61 -1.18
C ILE A 998 -26.06 17.30 -2.21
N ARG A 999 -24.75 17.09 -2.06
CA ARG A 999 -23.70 17.71 -2.86
C ARG A 999 -22.85 16.62 -3.52
N ASP A 1000 -22.64 16.74 -4.82
CA ASP A 1000 -21.76 15.84 -5.58
C ASP A 1000 -20.26 16.18 -5.41
N TYR A 1001 -19.39 15.53 -6.19
CA TYR A 1001 -17.95 15.80 -6.17
C TYR A 1001 -17.59 17.25 -6.51
N TYR A 1002 -18.45 18.02 -7.18
CA TYR A 1002 -18.24 19.44 -7.46
C TYR A 1002 -18.95 20.36 -6.45
N GLN A 1003 -19.44 19.80 -5.34
CA GLN A 1003 -20.42 20.40 -4.43
C GLN A 1003 -21.66 20.95 -5.14
N SER A 1004 -21.98 20.43 -6.32
CA SER A 1004 -23.20 20.78 -7.03
C SER A 1004 -24.36 20.01 -6.41
N ASN A 1005 -25.47 20.71 -6.16
CA ASN A 1005 -26.71 20.10 -5.72
C ASN A 1005 -27.59 19.72 -6.95
N PRO A 1006 -28.70 18.99 -6.77
CA PRO A 1006 -29.61 18.64 -7.86
C PRO A 1006 -30.13 19.87 -8.65
N LEU A 1007 -30.30 21.02 -7.98
CA LEU A 1007 -30.73 22.25 -8.62
C LEU A 1007 -29.67 22.83 -9.58
N HIS A 1008 -28.37 22.72 -9.25
CA HIS A 1008 -27.29 23.09 -10.17
C HIS A 1008 -27.31 22.23 -11.43
N LEU A 1009 -27.54 20.92 -11.29
CA LEU A 1009 -27.56 19.99 -12.43
C LEU A 1009 -28.81 20.19 -13.30
N ALA A 1010 -29.98 20.41 -12.69
CA ALA A 1010 -31.20 20.77 -13.40
C ALA A 1010 -31.04 22.10 -14.15
N ALA A 1011 -30.38 23.07 -13.52
CA ALA A 1011 -30.06 24.37 -14.12
C ALA A 1011 -29.06 24.27 -15.27
N ALA A 1012 -28.04 23.42 -15.15
CA ALA A 1012 -27.06 23.15 -16.21
C ALA A 1012 -27.67 22.47 -17.43
N GLY A 1013 -28.71 21.64 -17.23
CA GLY A 1013 -29.41 20.94 -18.31
C GLY A 1013 -30.58 21.72 -18.92
N GLY A 1014 -30.98 22.85 -18.32
CA GLY A 1014 -32.10 23.66 -18.80
C GLY A 1014 -33.49 23.09 -18.49
N HIS A 1015 -33.62 22.28 -17.45
CA HIS A 1015 -34.83 21.50 -17.17
C HIS A 1015 -35.85 22.32 -16.36
N GLU A 1016 -36.59 23.19 -17.03
CA GLU A 1016 -37.53 24.16 -16.42
C GLU A 1016 -38.55 23.55 -15.44
N SER A 1017 -39.23 22.46 -15.86
CA SER A 1017 -40.22 21.77 -15.01
C SER A 1017 -39.60 21.18 -13.75
N LEU A 1018 -38.40 20.61 -13.87
CA LEU A 1018 -37.67 20.03 -12.76
C LEU A 1018 -37.14 21.11 -11.80
N VAL A 1019 -36.65 22.23 -12.34
CA VAL A 1019 -36.23 23.38 -11.53
C VAL A 1019 -37.41 23.88 -10.69
N SER A 1020 -38.59 24.02 -11.29
CA SER A 1020 -39.81 24.41 -10.57
C SER A 1020 -40.15 23.42 -9.45
N LEU A 1021 -40.14 22.12 -9.74
CA LEU A 1021 -40.37 21.06 -8.75
C LEU A 1021 -39.37 21.11 -7.58
N LEU A 1022 -38.07 21.28 -7.86
CA LEU A 1022 -37.04 21.34 -6.83
C LEU A 1022 -37.19 22.59 -5.94
N LEU A 1023 -37.59 23.73 -6.52
CA LEU A 1023 -37.84 24.97 -5.78
C LEU A 1023 -39.09 24.85 -4.89
N GLU A 1024 -40.17 24.25 -5.39
CA GLU A 1024 -41.38 23.95 -4.61
C GLU A 1024 -41.07 23.04 -3.42
N ASN A 1025 -40.10 22.14 -3.55
CA ASN A 1025 -39.62 21.27 -2.48
C ASN A 1025 -38.47 21.88 -1.65
N GLY A 1026 -38.24 23.19 -1.76
CA GLY A 1026 -37.36 23.95 -0.86
C GLY A 1026 -35.87 23.92 -1.21
N ALA A 1027 -35.49 23.66 -2.47
CA ALA A 1027 -34.10 23.75 -2.90
C ALA A 1027 -33.49 25.14 -2.65
N SER A 1028 -32.27 25.19 -2.13
CA SER A 1028 -31.57 26.45 -1.86
C SER A 1028 -31.06 27.11 -3.15
N LEU A 1029 -31.59 28.30 -3.45
CA LEU A 1029 -31.15 29.18 -4.54
C LEU A 1029 -29.71 29.71 -4.35
N THR A 1030 -29.25 29.83 -3.10
CA THR A 1030 -27.96 30.44 -2.76
C THR A 1030 -26.84 29.43 -2.55
N ALA A 1031 -27.11 28.15 -2.77
CA ALA A 1031 -26.07 27.13 -2.60
C ALA A 1031 -25.00 27.34 -3.68
N THR A 1032 -23.73 27.30 -3.29
CA THR A 1032 -22.62 27.43 -4.23
C THR A 1032 -21.87 26.11 -4.40
N ASN A 1033 -21.42 25.86 -5.62
CA ASN A 1033 -20.51 24.76 -5.96
C ASN A 1033 -19.03 25.13 -5.65
N HIS A 1034 -18.07 24.27 -6.00
CA HIS A 1034 -16.62 24.50 -5.79
C HIS A 1034 -16.07 25.77 -6.42
N HIS A 1035 -16.68 26.20 -7.50
CA HIS A 1035 -16.28 27.38 -8.27
C HIS A 1035 -16.93 28.65 -7.70
N GLY A 1036 -17.69 28.54 -6.61
CA GLY A 1036 -18.46 29.65 -6.05
C GLY A 1036 -19.70 29.99 -6.87
N GLU A 1037 -20.13 29.11 -7.78
CA GLU A 1037 -21.25 29.35 -8.69
C GLU A 1037 -22.56 28.91 -8.06
N THR A 1038 -23.61 29.71 -8.19
CA THR A 1038 -24.99 29.37 -7.82
C THR A 1038 -25.71 28.69 -9.00
N PRO A 1039 -26.90 28.08 -8.80
CA PRO A 1039 -27.68 27.54 -9.91
C PRO A 1039 -28.02 28.59 -10.99
N LEU A 1040 -28.19 29.86 -10.61
CA LEU A 1040 -28.42 30.96 -11.54
C LEU A 1040 -27.19 31.21 -12.42
N HIS A 1041 -25.99 31.13 -11.84
CA HIS A 1041 -24.72 31.30 -12.55
C HIS A 1041 -24.56 30.19 -13.60
N VAL A 1042 -24.84 28.95 -13.20
CA VAL A 1042 -24.74 27.77 -14.07
C VAL A 1042 -25.76 27.82 -15.22
N ALA A 1043 -27.03 28.16 -14.93
CA ALA A 1043 -28.04 28.33 -15.98
C ALA A 1043 -27.66 29.44 -16.98
N THR A 1044 -27.05 30.52 -16.47
CA THR A 1044 -26.62 31.66 -17.27
C THR A 1044 -25.46 31.29 -18.20
N LEU A 1045 -24.46 30.58 -17.69
CA LEU A 1045 -23.32 30.10 -18.47
C LEU A 1045 -23.75 29.15 -19.59
N GLN A 1046 -24.70 28.24 -19.32
CA GLN A 1046 -25.18 27.27 -20.31
C GLN A 1046 -26.17 27.89 -21.32
N GLY A 1047 -26.86 28.98 -20.95
CA GLY A 1047 -27.74 29.73 -21.85
C GLY A 1047 -29.23 29.40 -21.70
N HIS A 1048 -29.66 28.86 -20.57
CA HIS A 1048 -31.03 28.38 -20.35
C HIS A 1048 -31.94 29.52 -19.83
N ALA A 1049 -32.41 30.36 -20.75
CA ALA A 1049 -33.18 31.56 -20.44
C ALA A 1049 -34.48 31.31 -19.64
N GLY A 1050 -35.21 30.22 -19.90
CA GLY A 1050 -36.41 29.90 -19.15
C GLY A 1050 -36.13 29.49 -17.70
N VAL A 1051 -35.06 28.73 -17.46
CA VAL A 1051 -34.57 28.43 -16.10
C VAL A 1051 -34.16 29.70 -15.36
N VAL A 1052 -33.44 30.61 -16.04
CA VAL A 1052 -33.07 31.91 -15.46
C VAL A 1052 -34.30 32.71 -15.04
N SER A 1053 -35.36 32.75 -15.86
CA SER A 1053 -36.63 33.41 -15.50
C SER A 1053 -37.28 32.76 -14.26
N ILE A 1054 -37.28 31.43 -14.16
CA ILE A 1054 -37.85 30.71 -13.01
C ILE A 1054 -37.04 30.99 -11.73
N LEU A 1055 -35.72 30.93 -11.79
CA LEU A 1055 -34.85 31.19 -10.63
C LEU A 1055 -34.98 32.63 -10.13
N LEU A 1056 -34.99 33.61 -11.03
CA LEU A 1056 -35.20 35.03 -10.68
C LEU A 1056 -36.60 35.30 -10.12
N ALA A 1057 -37.62 34.58 -10.59
CA ALA A 1057 -38.98 34.70 -10.07
C ALA A 1057 -39.13 34.09 -8.67
N ALA A 1058 -38.31 33.08 -8.32
CA ALA A 1058 -38.30 32.44 -7.01
C ALA A 1058 -37.53 33.25 -5.94
N GLU A 1059 -36.71 34.22 -6.34
CA GLU A 1059 -36.02 35.14 -5.42
C GLU A 1059 -36.99 36.19 -4.86
N LEU A 1060 -37.38 36.01 -3.58
CA LEU A 1060 -38.37 36.85 -2.89
C LEU A 1060 -37.88 38.27 -2.54
N ASP A 1061 -36.56 38.52 -2.56
CA ASP A 1061 -35.95 39.81 -2.23
C ASP A 1061 -35.52 40.56 -3.52
N PRO A 1062 -36.15 41.70 -3.87
CA PRO A 1062 -35.88 42.43 -5.09
C PRO A 1062 -34.46 43.00 -5.16
N GLU A 1063 -33.85 43.41 -4.04
CA GLU A 1063 -32.49 43.94 -4.05
C GLU A 1063 -31.46 42.83 -4.28
N LYS A 1064 -31.70 41.67 -3.65
CA LYS A 1064 -30.86 40.49 -3.82
C LYS A 1064 -30.96 39.93 -5.24
N ARG A 1065 -32.18 39.84 -5.77
CA ARG A 1065 -32.46 39.45 -7.15
C ARG A 1065 -31.70 40.32 -8.15
N GLN A 1066 -31.68 41.62 -7.92
CA GLN A 1066 -30.95 42.55 -8.77
C GLN A 1066 -29.42 42.33 -8.70
N ARG A 1067 -28.89 42.05 -7.50
CA ARG A 1067 -27.46 41.80 -7.29
C ARG A 1067 -27.00 40.49 -7.93
N ASP A 1068 -27.79 39.42 -7.79
CA ASP A 1068 -27.47 38.09 -8.32
C ASP A 1068 -27.67 38.04 -9.85
N ALA A 1069 -28.69 38.72 -10.39
CA ALA A 1069 -28.83 38.96 -11.82
C ALA A 1069 -27.64 39.72 -12.41
N MET A 1070 -27.11 40.71 -11.68
CA MET A 1070 -25.96 41.51 -12.10
C MET A 1070 -24.65 40.71 -12.06
N ALA A 1071 -24.42 39.93 -11.01
CA ALA A 1071 -23.28 39.02 -10.95
C ALA A 1071 -23.31 38.01 -12.10
N SER A 1072 -24.51 37.53 -12.45
CA SER A 1072 -24.71 36.57 -13.54
C SER A 1072 -24.55 37.17 -14.93
N LEU A 1073 -24.84 38.47 -15.10
CA LEU A 1073 -24.79 39.16 -16.39
C LEU A 1073 -23.40 39.04 -17.05
N HIS A 1074 -22.33 39.18 -16.27
CA HIS A 1074 -20.96 39.04 -16.76
C HIS A 1074 -20.71 37.65 -17.39
N TRP A 1075 -21.18 36.56 -16.76
CA TRP A 1075 -21.03 35.22 -17.34
C TRP A 1075 -21.90 35.00 -18.58
N GLY A 1076 -23.10 35.58 -18.61
CA GLY A 1076 -23.96 35.52 -19.80
C GLY A 1076 -23.32 36.21 -20.99
N ILE A 1077 -22.65 37.35 -20.74
CA ILE A 1077 -21.92 38.12 -21.75
C ILE A 1077 -20.67 37.36 -22.20
N ASP A 1078 -19.83 36.87 -21.29
CA ASP A 1078 -18.62 36.10 -21.62
C ASP A 1078 -18.93 34.83 -22.42
N ALA A 1079 -20.06 34.17 -22.13
CA ALA A 1079 -20.51 32.98 -22.85
C ALA A 1079 -21.34 33.28 -24.12
N GLY A 1080 -21.60 34.55 -24.44
CA GLY A 1080 -22.33 34.99 -25.64
C GLY A 1080 -23.81 34.59 -25.67
N LYS A 1081 -24.45 34.42 -24.51
CA LYS A 1081 -25.82 33.87 -24.39
C LYS A 1081 -26.90 34.96 -24.48
N LEU A 1082 -27.12 35.49 -25.69
CA LEU A 1082 -28.04 36.61 -25.96
C LEU A 1082 -29.44 36.46 -25.34
N ALA A 1083 -30.04 35.27 -25.42
CA ALA A 1083 -31.38 35.03 -24.87
C ALA A 1083 -31.42 35.19 -23.34
N VAL A 1084 -30.36 34.79 -22.63
CA VAL A 1084 -30.25 34.97 -21.18
C VAL A 1084 -29.99 36.45 -20.84
N ILE A 1085 -29.08 37.10 -21.57
CA ILE A 1085 -28.77 38.53 -21.39
C ILE A 1085 -30.04 39.39 -21.52
N LYS A 1086 -30.89 39.08 -22.51
CA LYS A 1086 -32.19 39.74 -22.70
C LYS A 1086 -33.14 39.56 -21.51
N ARG A 1087 -33.13 38.39 -20.86
CA ARG A 1087 -33.95 38.11 -19.68
C ARG A 1087 -33.42 38.76 -18.41
N LEU A 1088 -32.09 38.76 -18.22
CA LEU A 1088 -31.44 39.43 -17.08
C LEU A 1088 -31.61 40.95 -17.12
N LEU A 1089 -31.74 41.52 -18.32
CA LEU A 1089 -31.91 42.96 -18.57
C LEU A 1089 -33.38 43.36 -18.84
N GLU A 1090 -34.37 42.54 -18.44
CA GLU A 1090 -35.79 42.91 -18.51
C GLU A 1090 -36.09 44.25 -17.78
N PRO A 1091 -37.12 45.00 -18.21
CA PRO A 1091 -37.17 46.48 -18.14
C PRO A 1091 -37.38 47.12 -16.76
N GLU A 1092 -37.21 46.40 -15.65
CA GLU A 1092 -37.51 46.91 -14.29
C GLU A 1092 -36.29 47.46 -13.54
N ALA A 1093 -35.07 47.22 -14.04
CA ALA A 1093 -33.85 47.69 -13.38
C ALA A 1093 -33.37 49.04 -13.96
N SER A 1094 -33.16 50.02 -13.08
CA SER A 1094 -32.61 51.36 -13.34
C SER A 1094 -31.43 51.36 -14.34
N LYS A 1095 -31.67 51.80 -15.59
CA LYS A 1095 -30.68 51.80 -16.69
C LYS A 1095 -29.36 52.57 -16.39
N ALA A 1096 -29.32 53.37 -15.32
CA ALA A 1096 -28.18 54.21 -14.98
C ALA A 1096 -27.10 53.47 -14.15
N GLU A 1097 -27.47 52.49 -13.32
CA GLU A 1097 -26.52 51.84 -12.40
C GLU A 1097 -25.60 50.82 -13.09
N PHE A 1098 -25.95 50.38 -14.31
CA PHE A 1098 -25.31 49.27 -15.00
C PHE A 1098 -24.27 49.69 -16.05
N GLN A 1099 -24.10 50.99 -16.28
CA GLN A 1099 -23.26 51.50 -17.36
C GLN A 1099 -21.80 51.03 -17.27
N ARG A 1100 -21.25 50.98 -16.05
CA ARG A 1100 -19.85 50.56 -15.83
C ARG A 1100 -19.64 49.06 -16.04
N SER A 1101 -20.57 48.24 -15.54
CA SER A 1101 -20.51 46.79 -15.73
C SER A 1101 -20.68 46.43 -17.23
N ILE A 1102 -21.56 47.13 -17.95
CA ILE A 1102 -21.73 46.95 -19.41
C ILE A 1102 -20.46 47.38 -20.16
N TYR A 1103 -19.85 48.51 -19.79
CA TYR A 1103 -18.58 48.97 -20.37
C TYR A 1103 -17.48 47.92 -20.19
N ASP A 1104 -17.24 47.45 -18.96
CA ASP A 1104 -16.20 46.46 -18.66
C ASP A 1104 -16.47 45.12 -19.36
N SER A 1105 -17.73 44.71 -19.48
CA SER A 1105 -18.13 43.48 -20.19
C SER A 1105 -17.90 43.56 -21.69
N ILE A 1106 -18.28 44.67 -22.34
CA ILE A 1106 -18.04 44.87 -23.78
C ILE A 1106 -16.54 44.83 -24.08
N LEU A 1107 -15.70 45.39 -23.19
CA LEU A 1107 -14.24 45.30 -23.35
C LEU A 1107 -13.70 43.88 -23.17
N GLY A 1108 -14.27 43.08 -22.27
CA GLY A 1108 -13.88 41.68 -22.08
C GLY A 1108 -14.10 40.83 -23.33
N ILE A 1109 -15.21 41.03 -24.03
CA ILE A 1109 -15.55 40.28 -25.26
C ILE A 1109 -15.02 40.92 -26.53
N ALA A 1110 -14.64 42.20 -26.53
CA ALA A 1110 -14.16 42.93 -27.70
C ALA A 1110 -13.04 42.21 -28.48
N PRO A 1111 -12.02 41.59 -27.86
CA PRO A 1111 -10.99 40.86 -28.59
C PRO A 1111 -11.52 39.66 -29.40
N ASN A 1112 -12.64 39.07 -28.98
CA ASN A 1112 -13.23 37.89 -29.59
C ASN A 1112 -14.51 38.19 -30.38
N ILE A 1113 -14.74 39.47 -30.75
CA ILE A 1113 -15.97 39.92 -31.42
C ILE A 1113 -16.30 39.16 -32.72
N ASP A 1114 -15.27 38.65 -33.40
CA ASP A 1114 -15.40 37.86 -34.64
C ASP A 1114 -15.89 36.41 -34.40
N GLN A 1115 -16.01 35.96 -33.14
CA GLN A 1115 -16.41 34.59 -32.78
C GLN A 1115 -17.86 34.53 -32.32
N GLY A 1116 -18.68 33.62 -32.86
CA GLY A 1116 -20.03 33.36 -32.36
C GLY A 1116 -20.99 34.57 -32.44
N ASN A 1117 -21.84 34.74 -31.42
CA ASN A 1117 -22.94 35.73 -31.40
C ASN A 1117 -22.56 37.05 -30.69
N PHE A 1118 -21.28 37.33 -30.45
CA PHE A 1118 -20.87 38.50 -29.66
C PHE A 1118 -21.23 39.85 -30.31
N VAL A 1119 -21.32 39.92 -31.65
CA VAL A 1119 -21.80 41.12 -32.36
C VAL A 1119 -23.22 41.48 -31.93
N GLU A 1120 -24.15 40.51 -31.98
CA GLU A 1120 -25.55 40.72 -31.58
C GLU A 1120 -25.68 41.03 -30.07
N VAL A 1121 -24.81 40.46 -29.25
CA VAL A 1121 -24.73 40.76 -27.82
C VAL A 1121 -24.28 42.20 -27.58
N ILE A 1122 -23.22 42.65 -28.25
CA ILE A 1122 -22.72 44.03 -28.14
C ILE A 1122 -23.79 45.01 -28.64
N GLU A 1123 -24.41 44.76 -29.78
CA GLU A 1123 -25.49 45.63 -30.29
C GLU A 1123 -26.65 45.75 -29.29
N PHE A 1124 -27.08 44.63 -28.71
CA PHE A 1124 -28.13 44.64 -27.69
C PHE A 1124 -27.73 45.36 -26.39
N LEU A 1125 -26.50 45.17 -25.92
CA LEU A 1125 -25.99 45.88 -24.75
C LEU A 1125 -25.90 47.40 -25.00
N LEU A 1126 -25.48 47.80 -26.19
CA LEU A 1126 -25.47 49.22 -26.61
C LEU A 1126 -26.88 49.79 -26.74
N ASP A 1127 -27.88 49.01 -27.16
CA ASP A 1127 -29.30 49.41 -27.16
C ASP A 1127 -29.83 49.67 -25.74
N CYS A 1128 -29.35 48.91 -24.77
CA CYS A 1128 -29.70 49.08 -23.37
C CYS A 1128 -28.95 50.25 -22.71
N TRP A 1129 -27.87 50.73 -23.33
CA TRP A 1129 -26.98 51.74 -22.76
C TRP A 1129 -27.44 53.16 -23.07
N THR A 1130 -27.79 53.91 -22.03
CA THR A 1130 -28.40 55.25 -22.17
C THR A 1130 -27.45 56.32 -22.72
N ASN A 1131 -26.12 56.14 -22.60
CA ASN A 1131 -25.14 57.07 -23.13
C ASN A 1131 -23.82 56.38 -23.51
N ILE A 1132 -23.66 56.11 -24.81
CA ILE A 1132 -22.49 55.44 -25.43
C ILE A 1132 -21.18 56.23 -25.23
N ASN A 1133 -21.30 57.53 -24.95
CA ASN A 1133 -20.21 58.46 -24.76
C ASN A 1133 -19.68 58.52 -23.32
N THR A 1134 -20.15 57.64 -22.44
CA THR A 1134 -19.63 57.56 -21.06
C THR A 1134 -18.25 56.88 -21.05
N GLY A 1135 -17.33 57.46 -20.27
CA GLY A 1135 -15.95 57.02 -20.17
C GLY A 1135 -15.66 56.25 -18.89
N ASN A 1136 -14.55 55.50 -18.89
CA ASN A 1136 -14.02 54.86 -17.69
C ASN A 1136 -13.41 55.89 -16.70
N HIS A 1137 -12.76 55.41 -15.64
CA HIS A 1137 -12.07 56.26 -14.65
C HIS A 1137 -10.96 57.16 -15.23
N ARG A 1138 -10.51 56.90 -16.47
CA ARG A 1138 -9.56 57.73 -17.22
C ARG A 1138 -10.23 58.64 -18.24
N GLY A 1139 -11.56 58.76 -18.22
CA GLY A 1139 -12.33 59.51 -19.21
C GLY A 1139 -12.43 58.82 -20.59
N GLN A 1140 -11.89 57.60 -20.74
CA GLN A 1140 -11.83 56.92 -22.04
C GLN A 1140 -13.17 56.25 -22.38
N THR A 1141 -13.81 56.68 -23.47
CA THR A 1141 -15.03 56.04 -24.01
C THR A 1141 -14.73 54.67 -24.64
N LEU A 1142 -15.76 53.87 -24.96
CA LEU A 1142 -15.55 52.60 -25.69
C LEU A 1142 -14.87 52.82 -27.05
N LEU A 1143 -15.10 53.97 -27.68
CA LEU A 1143 -14.45 54.32 -28.95
C LEU A 1143 -12.93 54.53 -28.78
N HIS A 1144 -12.49 55.06 -27.64
CA HIS A 1144 -11.06 55.13 -27.30
C HIS A 1144 -10.45 53.73 -27.16
N GLN A 1145 -11.17 52.80 -26.54
CA GLN A 1145 -10.66 51.43 -26.37
C GLN A 1145 -10.68 50.65 -27.69
N ALA A 1146 -11.70 50.82 -28.53
CA ALA A 1146 -11.74 50.23 -29.87
C ALA A 1146 -10.57 50.72 -30.73
N ALA A 1147 -10.28 52.03 -30.68
CA ALA A 1147 -9.10 52.63 -31.32
C ALA A 1147 -7.78 52.09 -30.77
N LYS A 1148 -7.69 51.92 -29.44
CA LYS A 1148 -6.50 51.40 -28.76
C LYS A 1148 -6.22 49.93 -29.07
N LEU A 1149 -7.26 49.11 -29.11
CA LEU A 1149 -7.18 47.67 -29.37
C LEU A 1149 -7.06 47.33 -30.87
N GLY A 1150 -7.24 48.31 -31.77
CA GLY A 1150 -7.26 48.08 -33.21
C GLY A 1150 -8.49 47.32 -33.70
N ASN A 1151 -9.59 47.31 -32.92
CA ASN A 1151 -10.79 46.57 -33.25
C ASN A 1151 -11.71 47.37 -34.19
N LEU A 1152 -11.58 47.12 -35.50
CA LEU A 1152 -12.36 47.79 -36.54
C LEU A 1152 -13.86 47.50 -36.45
N GLN A 1153 -14.25 46.27 -36.10
CA GLN A 1153 -15.66 45.87 -36.07
C GLN A 1153 -16.39 46.54 -34.91
N LEU A 1154 -15.79 46.59 -33.72
CA LEU A 1154 -16.32 47.34 -32.59
C LEU A 1154 -16.42 48.84 -32.91
N ALA A 1155 -15.40 49.41 -33.56
CA ALA A 1155 -15.44 50.80 -33.99
C ALA A 1155 -16.59 51.07 -34.97
N GLN A 1156 -16.83 50.19 -35.94
CA GLN A 1156 -17.95 50.28 -36.89
C GLN A 1156 -19.31 50.27 -36.19
N ILE A 1157 -19.52 49.33 -35.25
CA ILE A 1157 -20.76 49.24 -34.47
C ILE A 1157 -20.99 50.51 -33.64
N LEU A 1158 -19.93 51.08 -33.04
CA LEU A 1158 -20.05 52.32 -32.28
C LEU A 1158 -20.43 53.53 -33.18
N PHE A 1159 -19.94 53.58 -34.42
CA PHE A 1159 -20.32 54.63 -35.36
C PHE A 1159 -21.73 54.52 -35.91
N THR A 1160 -22.21 53.31 -36.19
CA THR A 1160 -23.61 53.11 -36.60
C THR A 1160 -24.57 53.58 -35.50
N ARG A 1161 -24.11 53.67 -34.24
CA ARG A 1161 -24.86 54.20 -33.09
C ARG A 1161 -24.46 55.62 -32.67
N HIS A 1162 -23.81 56.38 -33.55
CA HIS A 1162 -23.44 57.80 -33.33
C HIS A 1162 -22.53 58.08 -32.11
N ALA A 1163 -21.60 57.16 -31.79
CA ALA A 1163 -20.55 57.45 -30.80
C ALA A 1163 -19.73 58.70 -31.21
N SER A 1164 -19.50 59.60 -30.26
CA SER A 1164 -18.73 60.83 -30.52
C SER A 1164 -17.23 60.54 -30.47
N MET A 1165 -16.55 61.01 -31.51
CA MET A 1165 -15.09 60.94 -31.64
C MET A 1165 -14.36 62.18 -31.11
N THR A 1166 -15.10 63.18 -30.62
CA THR A 1166 -14.56 64.45 -30.11
C THR A 1166 -14.40 64.46 -28.59
N ILE A 1167 -14.75 63.37 -27.92
CA ILE A 1167 -14.63 63.27 -26.46
C ILE A 1167 -13.16 63.07 -26.13
N GLU A 1168 -12.70 63.83 -25.15
CA GLU A 1168 -11.33 63.78 -24.65
C GLU A 1168 -11.29 62.90 -23.39
N ALA A 1169 -10.28 62.02 -23.32
CA ALA A 1169 -9.92 61.35 -22.09
C ALA A 1169 -9.30 62.34 -21.09
N ASN A 1170 -9.00 61.89 -19.86
CA ASN A 1170 -8.48 62.77 -18.81
C ASN A 1170 -7.11 63.39 -19.13
N ASP A 1171 -6.40 62.87 -20.13
CA ASP A 1171 -5.14 63.39 -20.69
C ASP A 1171 -5.36 64.30 -21.91
N GLY A 1172 -6.60 64.66 -22.21
CA GLY A 1172 -6.97 65.46 -23.37
C GLY A 1172 -6.93 64.70 -24.71
N GLU A 1173 -6.62 63.40 -24.71
CA GLU A 1173 -6.50 62.63 -25.96
C GLU A 1173 -7.87 62.20 -26.47
N THR A 1174 -8.14 62.43 -27.76
CA THR A 1174 -9.36 61.95 -28.43
C THR A 1174 -9.19 60.54 -28.97
N SER A 1175 -10.31 59.85 -29.24
CA SER A 1175 -10.26 58.51 -29.83
C SER A 1175 -9.56 58.49 -31.20
N PHE A 1176 -9.68 59.58 -31.97
CA PHE A 1176 -9.00 59.74 -33.26
C PHE A 1176 -7.48 59.81 -33.11
N LEU A 1177 -6.98 60.61 -32.16
CA LEU A 1177 -5.55 60.70 -31.87
C LEU A 1177 -4.99 59.37 -31.36
N THR A 1178 -5.76 58.67 -30.52
CA THR A 1178 -5.41 57.32 -30.03
C THR A 1178 -5.21 56.33 -31.18
N ALA A 1179 -6.10 56.32 -32.18
CA ALA A 1179 -5.98 55.41 -33.33
C ALA A 1179 -4.75 55.71 -34.20
N CYS A 1180 -4.37 56.98 -34.34
CA CYS A 1180 -3.21 57.39 -35.12
C CYS A 1180 -1.91 56.86 -34.52
N GLY A 1181 -1.80 56.77 -33.19
CA GLY A 1181 -0.63 56.21 -32.51
C GLY A 1181 -0.55 54.67 -32.50
N GLN A 1182 -1.65 53.95 -32.74
CA GLN A 1182 -1.76 52.49 -32.53
C GLN A 1182 -1.65 51.65 -33.82
N LYS A 1183 -1.01 52.18 -34.87
CA LYS A 1183 -0.78 51.51 -36.18
C LYS A 1183 -2.04 50.91 -36.83
N SER A 1184 -3.21 51.44 -36.52
CA SER A 1184 -4.50 50.88 -36.93
C SER A 1184 -5.08 51.65 -38.11
N ARG A 1185 -4.43 51.52 -39.29
CA ARG A 1185 -4.80 52.28 -40.51
C ARG A 1185 -6.29 52.22 -40.85
N ARG A 1186 -6.91 51.04 -40.75
CA ARG A 1186 -8.32 50.85 -41.11
C ARG A 1186 -9.28 51.66 -40.22
N ILE A 1187 -8.95 51.83 -38.94
CA ILE A 1187 -9.73 52.65 -38.01
C ILE A 1187 -9.50 54.14 -38.31
N VAL A 1188 -8.26 54.55 -38.55
CA VAL A 1188 -7.94 55.93 -38.94
C VAL A 1188 -8.67 56.33 -40.23
N GLU A 1189 -8.68 55.46 -41.24
CA GLU A 1189 -9.42 55.68 -42.48
C GLU A 1189 -10.93 55.82 -42.22
N LEU A 1190 -11.48 54.98 -41.34
CA LEU A 1190 -12.88 55.03 -40.97
C LEU A 1190 -13.23 56.33 -40.22
N PHE A 1191 -12.38 56.77 -39.30
CA PHE A 1191 -12.51 58.05 -38.61
C PHE A 1191 -12.46 59.25 -39.56
N LEU A 1192 -11.52 59.26 -40.51
CA LEU A 1192 -11.43 60.32 -41.52
C LEU A 1192 -12.64 60.35 -42.47
N ARG A 1193 -13.17 59.17 -42.84
CA ARG A 1193 -14.43 59.08 -43.60
C ARG A 1193 -15.64 59.57 -42.80
N ALA A 1194 -15.60 59.44 -41.48
CA ALA A 1194 -16.64 59.95 -40.57
C ALA A 1194 -16.51 61.45 -40.27
N GLY A 1195 -15.52 62.15 -40.85
CA GLY A 1195 -15.35 63.60 -40.71
C GLY A 1195 -14.37 64.05 -39.62
N ALA A 1196 -13.46 63.17 -39.16
CA ALA A 1196 -12.38 63.58 -38.27
C ALA A 1196 -11.48 64.66 -38.91
N ASP A 1197 -11.17 65.71 -38.16
CA ASP A 1197 -10.19 66.72 -38.57
C ASP A 1197 -8.76 66.16 -38.47
N PRO A 1198 -8.02 66.03 -39.59
CA PRO A 1198 -6.62 65.60 -39.59
C PRO A 1198 -5.70 66.50 -38.76
N ASN A 1199 -6.10 67.74 -38.50
CA ASN A 1199 -5.35 68.74 -37.73
C ASN A 1199 -5.87 68.90 -36.30
N SER A 1200 -6.69 67.96 -35.82
CA SER A 1200 -7.12 67.93 -34.42
C SER A 1200 -5.91 67.90 -33.48
N ILE A 1201 -6.00 68.72 -32.43
CA ILE A 1201 -4.93 68.92 -31.44
C ILE A 1201 -5.35 68.35 -30.08
N GLN A 1202 -4.43 67.68 -29.41
CA GLN A 1202 -4.55 67.36 -27.99
C GLN A 1202 -4.40 68.66 -27.17
N PRO A 1203 -5.34 69.05 -26.29
CA PRO A 1203 -5.28 70.34 -25.59
C PRO A 1203 -4.03 70.54 -24.74
N ASP A 1204 -3.58 69.49 -24.03
CA ASP A 1204 -2.50 69.60 -23.05
C ASP A 1204 -1.12 69.80 -23.70
N ASN A 1205 -0.81 69.01 -24.73
CA ASN A 1205 0.52 68.98 -25.35
C ASN A 1205 0.54 69.42 -26.82
N ARG A 1206 -0.61 69.87 -27.36
CA ARG A 1206 -0.82 70.25 -28.77
C ARG A 1206 -0.44 69.20 -29.82
N TYR A 1207 -0.40 67.93 -29.44
CA TYR A 1207 -0.15 66.83 -30.37
C TYR A 1207 -1.21 66.77 -31.46
N THR A 1208 -0.78 66.79 -32.72
CA THR A 1208 -1.67 66.52 -33.87
C THR A 1208 -1.71 65.03 -34.19
N ALA A 1209 -2.68 64.62 -35.01
CA ALA A 1209 -2.75 63.25 -35.53
C ALA A 1209 -1.47 62.83 -36.25
N LEU A 1210 -0.82 63.76 -36.96
CA LEU A 1210 0.44 63.52 -37.66
C LEU A 1210 1.60 63.27 -36.69
N HIS A 1211 1.68 64.00 -35.57
CA HIS A 1211 2.67 63.74 -34.52
C HIS A 1211 2.50 62.34 -33.91
N LYS A 1212 1.26 61.95 -33.60
CA LYS A 1212 0.95 60.62 -33.05
C LYS A 1212 1.25 59.49 -34.05
N ALA A 1213 0.93 59.68 -35.33
CA ALA A 1213 1.26 58.72 -36.39
C ALA A 1213 2.77 58.59 -36.63
N ALA A 1214 3.49 59.71 -36.59
CA ALA A 1214 4.95 59.74 -36.71
C ALA A 1214 5.64 59.09 -35.51
N GLU A 1215 5.13 59.28 -34.29
CA GLU A 1215 5.59 58.58 -33.09
C GLU A 1215 5.30 57.07 -33.16
N GLY A 1216 4.09 56.70 -33.61
CA GLY A 1216 3.63 55.31 -33.74
C GLY A 1216 4.37 54.50 -34.80
N GLY A 1217 4.89 55.13 -35.86
CA GLY A 1217 5.74 54.47 -36.85
C GLY A 1217 5.01 53.77 -38.00
N ASP A 1218 3.79 54.19 -38.35
CA ASP A 1218 3.04 53.66 -39.50
C ASP A 1218 3.07 54.64 -40.69
N VAL A 1219 3.94 54.35 -41.65
CA VAL A 1219 4.15 55.14 -42.89
C VAL A 1219 2.84 55.35 -43.66
N GLU A 1220 1.98 54.34 -43.67
CA GLU A 1220 0.75 54.34 -44.46
C GLU A 1220 -0.36 55.17 -43.79
N ILE A 1221 -0.33 55.33 -42.46
CA ILE A 1221 -1.17 56.30 -41.75
C ILE A 1221 -0.68 57.73 -42.00
N VAL A 1222 0.64 57.95 -41.98
CA VAL A 1222 1.23 59.26 -42.26
C VAL A 1222 0.86 59.74 -43.67
N LYS A 1223 1.00 58.88 -44.70
CA LYS A 1223 0.54 59.20 -46.06
C LYS A 1223 -0.94 59.56 -46.11
N LEU A 1224 -1.78 58.72 -45.47
CA LEU A 1224 -3.23 58.93 -45.46
C LEU A 1224 -3.62 60.25 -44.78
N LEU A 1225 -2.95 60.65 -43.70
CA LEU A 1225 -3.21 61.94 -43.03
C LEU A 1225 -2.79 63.12 -43.91
N VAL A 1226 -1.62 63.05 -44.56
CA VAL A 1226 -1.15 64.10 -45.47
C VAL A 1226 -2.07 64.24 -46.69
N GLU A 1227 -2.49 63.12 -47.29
CA GLU A 1227 -3.46 63.11 -48.40
C GLU A 1227 -4.80 63.77 -48.04
N ARG A 1228 -5.17 63.76 -46.75
CA ARG A 1228 -6.38 64.40 -46.22
C ARG A 1228 -6.15 65.82 -45.70
N GLY A 1229 -4.96 66.40 -45.89
CA GLY A 1229 -4.66 67.79 -45.56
C GLY A 1229 -4.12 68.02 -44.15
N ALA A 1230 -3.44 67.03 -43.54
CA ALA A 1230 -2.70 67.24 -42.30
C ALA A 1230 -1.50 68.18 -42.51
N ASP A 1231 -1.31 69.13 -41.59
CA ASP A 1231 -0.21 70.09 -41.61
C ASP A 1231 1.11 69.40 -41.22
N VAL A 1232 1.99 69.26 -42.20
CA VAL A 1232 3.32 68.65 -42.06
C VAL A 1232 4.25 69.50 -41.19
N ASN A 1233 4.00 70.81 -41.12
CA ASN A 1233 4.81 71.78 -40.39
C ASN A 1233 4.22 72.15 -39.03
N ALA A 1234 3.20 71.43 -38.56
CA ALA A 1234 2.66 71.66 -37.23
C ALA A 1234 3.76 71.48 -36.17
N GLU A 1235 3.87 72.45 -35.25
CA GLU A 1235 4.89 72.47 -34.19
C GLU A 1235 4.27 72.24 -32.81
N LEU A 1236 4.86 71.33 -32.05
CA LEU A 1236 4.60 71.13 -30.62
C LEU A 1236 5.22 72.25 -29.77
N PRO A 1237 4.82 72.40 -28.49
CA PRO A 1237 5.51 73.26 -27.54
C PRO A 1237 7.00 72.86 -27.44
N GLY A 1238 7.89 73.71 -27.97
CA GLY A 1238 9.31 73.41 -28.12
C GLY A 1238 9.83 73.34 -29.56
N GLY A 1239 8.96 73.57 -30.57
CA GLY A 1239 9.36 73.62 -31.98
C GLY A 1239 9.56 72.24 -32.64
N LEU A 1240 9.16 71.17 -31.95
CA LEU A 1240 9.25 69.81 -32.48
C LEU A 1240 8.12 69.57 -33.48
N THR A 1241 8.49 69.09 -34.67
CA THR A 1241 7.56 68.68 -35.72
C THR A 1241 7.43 67.15 -35.76
N ALA A 1242 6.46 66.64 -36.53
CA ALA A 1242 6.31 65.19 -36.75
C ALA A 1242 7.60 64.52 -37.28
N LEU A 1243 8.42 65.24 -38.06
CA LEU A 1243 9.73 64.77 -38.53
C LEU A 1243 10.70 64.50 -37.38
N HIS A 1244 10.72 65.38 -36.37
CA HIS A 1244 11.58 65.23 -35.21
C HIS A 1244 11.18 64.00 -34.38
N LEU A 1245 9.87 63.78 -34.19
CA LEU A 1245 9.36 62.60 -33.48
C LEU A 1245 9.67 61.29 -34.23
N ALA A 1246 9.48 61.27 -35.55
CA ALA A 1246 9.84 60.12 -36.37
C ALA A 1246 11.35 59.80 -36.28
N SER A 1247 12.19 60.83 -36.26
CA SER A 1247 13.64 60.69 -36.12
C SER A 1247 14.04 60.20 -34.72
N GLU A 1248 13.41 60.72 -33.66
CA GLU A 1248 13.65 60.28 -32.28
C GLU A 1248 13.27 58.81 -32.08
N LYS A 1249 12.16 58.36 -32.68
CA LYS A 1249 11.70 56.96 -32.59
C LYS A 1249 12.35 56.02 -33.61
N GLY A 1250 13.22 56.53 -34.50
CA GLY A 1250 13.97 55.74 -35.48
C GLY A 1250 13.16 55.22 -36.67
N HIS A 1251 12.11 55.93 -37.08
CA HIS A 1251 11.24 55.53 -38.19
C HIS A 1251 11.73 56.11 -39.53
N ASP A 1252 12.84 55.57 -40.06
CA ASP A 1252 13.56 56.09 -41.23
C ASP A 1252 12.69 56.33 -42.47
N ASP A 1253 11.70 55.48 -42.72
CA ASP A 1253 10.81 55.60 -43.89
C ASP A 1253 9.82 56.76 -43.74
N ILE A 1254 9.39 57.07 -42.51
CA ILE A 1254 8.58 58.25 -42.22
C ILE A 1254 9.44 59.50 -42.29
N VAL A 1255 10.68 59.44 -41.81
CA VAL A 1255 11.63 60.56 -41.91
C VAL A 1255 11.85 60.93 -43.38
N LYS A 1256 12.13 59.96 -44.26
CA LYS A 1256 12.26 60.19 -45.70
C LYS A 1256 10.98 60.78 -46.30
N LEU A 1257 9.83 60.18 -46.00
CA LEU A 1257 8.54 60.63 -46.52
C LEU A 1257 8.22 62.08 -46.12
N LEU A 1258 8.36 62.42 -44.83
CA LEU A 1258 8.10 63.77 -44.34
C LEU A 1258 9.14 64.77 -44.87
N PHE A 1259 10.41 64.36 -45.01
CA PHE A 1259 11.47 65.18 -45.61
C PHE A 1259 11.21 65.50 -47.08
N ASP A 1260 10.65 64.55 -47.85
CA ASP A 1260 10.29 64.75 -49.27
C ASP A 1260 9.02 65.61 -49.46
N LEU A 1261 8.20 65.78 -48.41
CA LEU A 1261 6.93 66.54 -48.43
C LEU A 1261 7.05 67.97 -47.85
N MET A 1262 8.15 68.28 -47.16
CA MET A 1262 8.50 69.62 -46.64
C MET A 1262 9.30 70.41 -47.67
#